data_AF-A0A1Q3DYB3-F1
#
_entry.id   AF-A0A1Q3DYB3-F1
#
_cell.length_a   1.000
_cell.length_b   1.000
_cell.length_c   1.000
_cell.angle_alpha   90.00
_cell.angle_beta   90.00
_cell.angle_gamma   90.00
#
_symmetry.space_group_name_H-M   'P 1'
#
loop_
_entity.id
_entity.type
_entity.pdbx_description
1 polymer ?
#
loop_
_entity_poly.entity_id
_entity_poly.type
_entity_poly.pdbx_seq_one_letter_code
_entity_poly.pdbx_strand_id
1 'polypeptide(L)'
;MVIGILGIIKAGAAYVPLDGNVVSGSTLRHVLQDSSSTAILTFRKFASRLEHSAVPAIYLDDFKCECLVTSECKNHFNDLSVAEDSVYVIYTSGTTGVPKGVDVKHGNVTNLVCLAPGNLSMAPGVRVSQLMNIGFDMAAWEILGSLCNGATLCLRGKTSKEWRAVMKTVDVVIATPSMLGPHQPSAYPNIKVVAVAGEACPQGLADEWAKTVRFYNCCGPTEKTDERYLFDLFVNDGSLMFNTGDLGRWRPDGTLEHLGRIDDQVKVKGFRVELDGVAAALESSPGVKVAAALLIEDILWGFVAPNEVDSETVLSDAAKIQPYYAVPTRLTVMKEFPKTSNIKTDKRALRQLALDEIAKEKTSAKISEKAEAGPVPVEKWLDIPSLPPPAYIQNAGVSPTSTSSSVSSIKEKPLALEGPHEPLVPHKTQGHLLRNIRHQIFSLYRRLFGIVFTVNMVIFIVTCVRGASVVKLGEIVVANLLCAVLMRQDYVINAFFTVCCSVPTSWPLAIRRRVAEVYHIGGFHSSCAISGVIWLLLFTVKATQSLLNGGLVSPATLAVTYWILTLLVGIVIFAYPTFRSRRHNTFERLHRFLGWTATALVWCQVVLLTNDFKEPEQSLGLALSRSPAFWLLSVLTGSIILPWLRLRRVPVRSVVLSDHAVRLYFDYVTTKPGHFTRISDNPLMEWHGFATINEPGKSGYSLVVSKAGDWTAKQIHNPPTHLWVRGVPAYGVLRIASLFRRIVLVATGSGIGPCAPVILAKKVPLCLLWTSPDVRKTFGDHLVDSILEAAPKAVLHDTRRDGKPDMIQLTYRLYKEFNAEAVCVISNQKLTRKIVYGMKSRGIPAFGAIWDS
;
A
#
# COMPACT_ATOMS: atom_id res chain seq x y z
N MET A 1 16.98 -23.34 39.60
CA MET A 1 16.46 -23.18 38.22
C MET A 1 17.53 -22.63 37.28
N VAL A 2 18.10 -21.44 37.48
CA VAL A 2 19.15 -20.87 36.60
C VAL A 2 20.33 -21.83 36.39
N ILE A 3 20.84 -22.44 37.47
CA ILE A 3 21.89 -23.48 37.39
C ILE A 3 21.44 -24.67 36.50
N GLY A 4 20.18 -25.07 36.59
CA GLY A 4 19.62 -26.13 35.76
C GLY A 4 19.56 -25.76 34.27
N ILE A 5 19.13 -24.53 33.96
CA ILE A 5 19.15 -23.99 32.59
C ILE A 5 20.59 -24.04 32.03
N LEU A 6 21.57 -23.58 32.81
CA LEU A 6 22.98 -23.64 32.41
C LEU A 6 23.49 -25.07 32.27
N GLY A 7 23.06 -26.00 33.13
CA GLY A 7 23.39 -27.42 33.01
C GLY A 7 22.89 -28.03 31.71
N ILE A 8 21.67 -27.68 31.29
CA ILE A 8 21.08 -28.12 30.02
C ILE A 8 21.88 -27.55 28.83
N ILE A 9 22.14 -26.24 28.83
CA ILE A 9 22.89 -25.58 27.74
C ILE A 9 24.33 -26.13 27.67
N LYS A 10 25.01 -26.33 28.80
CA LYS A 10 26.36 -26.92 28.84
C LYS A 10 26.41 -28.39 28.42
N ALA A 11 25.28 -29.09 28.45
CA ALA A 11 25.16 -30.44 27.91
C ALA A 11 24.89 -30.44 26.38
N GLY A 12 24.84 -29.26 25.74
CA GLY A 12 24.54 -29.11 24.32
C GLY A 12 23.06 -29.28 23.98
N ALA A 13 22.17 -29.17 24.97
CA ALA A 13 20.74 -29.34 24.79
C ALA A 13 19.97 -28.01 24.85
N ALA A 14 18.81 -27.96 24.19
CA ALA A 14 17.86 -26.87 24.31
C ALA A 14 16.93 -27.08 25.51
N TYR A 15 16.61 -26.02 26.25
CA TYR A 15 15.63 -26.11 27.34
C TYR A 15 14.23 -25.69 26.89
N VAL A 16 13.21 -26.37 27.43
CA VAL A 16 11.79 -26.05 27.24
C VAL A 16 11.22 -25.56 28.58
N PRO A 17 11.13 -24.23 28.82
CA PRO A 17 10.76 -23.72 30.13
C PRO A 17 9.25 -23.79 30.34
N LEU A 18 8.83 -24.47 31.42
CA LEU A 18 7.43 -24.55 31.85
C LEU A 18 7.31 -24.13 33.32
N ASP A 19 6.35 -23.26 33.64
CA ASP A 19 6.00 -22.98 35.03
C ASP A 19 4.97 -24.00 35.53
N GLY A 20 5.44 -24.92 36.37
CA GLY A 20 4.62 -25.97 36.99
C GLY A 20 3.51 -25.47 37.93
N ASN A 21 3.41 -24.16 38.22
CA ASN A 21 2.26 -23.59 38.94
C ASN A 21 1.22 -22.98 37.98
N VAL A 22 1.56 -22.78 36.71
CA VAL A 22 0.75 -22.03 35.74
C VAL A 22 0.21 -22.94 34.64
N VAL A 23 1.07 -23.83 34.12
CA VAL A 23 0.75 -24.71 32.99
C VAL A 23 -0.26 -25.78 33.42
N SER A 24 -1.28 -26.06 32.61
CA SER A 24 -2.28 -27.11 32.87
C SER A 24 -1.70 -28.52 32.68
N GLY A 25 -2.39 -29.55 33.17
CA GLY A 25 -1.95 -30.95 33.00
C GLY A 25 -1.95 -31.41 31.53
N SER A 26 -2.91 -30.94 30.74
CA SER A 26 -3.01 -31.23 29.30
C SER A 26 -1.90 -30.55 28.51
N THR A 27 -1.62 -29.26 28.77
CA THR A 27 -0.50 -28.55 28.13
C THR A 27 0.83 -29.20 28.47
N LEU A 28 1.06 -29.58 29.74
CA LEU A 28 2.30 -30.27 30.12
C LEU A 28 2.51 -31.55 29.31
N ARG A 29 1.48 -32.40 29.19
CA ARG A 29 1.56 -33.64 28.39
C ARG A 29 1.82 -33.36 26.92
N HIS A 30 1.11 -32.39 26.35
CA HIS A 30 1.30 -31.98 24.95
C HIS A 30 2.73 -31.52 24.69
N VAL A 31 3.26 -30.61 25.51
CA VAL A 31 4.62 -30.09 25.36
C VAL A 31 5.66 -31.20 25.46
N LEU A 32 5.52 -32.12 26.43
CA LEU A 32 6.46 -33.24 26.57
C LEU A 32 6.46 -34.15 25.35
N GLN A 33 5.28 -34.42 24.78
CA GLN A 33 5.13 -35.24 23.59
C GLN A 33 5.66 -34.53 22.33
N ASP A 34 5.27 -33.28 22.12
CA ASP A 34 5.59 -32.47 20.94
C ASP A 34 7.09 -32.14 20.86
N SER A 35 7.69 -31.75 21.99
CA SER A 35 9.14 -31.47 22.06
C SER A 35 10.02 -32.71 21.98
N SER A 36 9.46 -33.92 22.15
CA SER A 36 10.22 -35.17 22.29
C SER A 36 11.35 -35.05 23.34
N SER A 37 11.06 -34.38 24.46
CA SER A 37 12.04 -34.10 25.51
C SER A 37 12.67 -35.39 26.06
N THR A 38 14.00 -35.42 26.17
CA THR A 38 14.76 -36.60 26.63
C THR A 38 14.86 -36.71 28.15
N ALA A 39 14.74 -35.58 28.86
CA ALA A 39 14.75 -35.52 30.32
C ALA A 39 13.91 -34.34 30.82
N ILE A 40 13.36 -34.47 32.03
CA ILE A 40 12.62 -33.41 32.71
C ILE A 40 13.43 -32.96 33.93
N LEU A 41 13.82 -31.69 33.98
CA LEU A 41 14.47 -31.11 35.15
C LEU A 41 13.44 -30.35 36.00
N THR A 42 13.18 -30.80 37.23
CA THR A 42 12.09 -30.26 38.05
C THR A 42 12.40 -30.27 39.55
N PHE A 43 11.46 -29.82 40.38
CA PHE A 43 11.49 -29.92 41.83
C PHE A 43 10.57 -31.05 42.32
N ARG A 44 10.88 -31.67 43.47
CA ARG A 44 10.09 -32.81 43.99
C ARG A 44 8.62 -32.48 44.21
N LYS A 45 8.31 -31.23 44.56
CA LYS A 45 6.93 -30.75 44.73
C LYS A 45 6.05 -30.89 43.49
N PHE A 46 6.63 -31.10 42.30
CA PHE A 46 5.90 -31.30 41.05
C PHE A 46 5.91 -32.77 40.57
N ALA A 47 6.46 -33.70 41.36
CA ALA A 47 6.57 -35.11 40.97
C ALA A 47 5.21 -35.75 40.62
N SER A 48 4.16 -35.43 41.39
CA SER A 48 2.80 -35.96 41.14
C SER A 48 2.25 -35.59 39.76
N ARG A 49 2.70 -34.46 39.19
CA ARG A 49 2.29 -34.03 37.84
C ARG A 49 2.94 -34.87 36.73
N LEU A 50 3.93 -35.71 37.07
CA LEU A 50 4.75 -36.50 36.14
C LEU A 50 4.52 -38.00 36.26
N GLU A 51 3.64 -38.48 37.15
CA GLU A 51 3.41 -39.92 37.41
C GLU A 51 3.05 -40.74 36.17
N HIS A 52 2.51 -40.09 35.13
CA HIS A 52 2.13 -40.71 33.85
C HIS A 52 3.08 -40.39 32.69
N SER A 53 4.23 -39.77 32.95
CA SER A 53 5.22 -39.43 31.92
C SER A 53 6.24 -40.54 31.73
N ALA A 54 6.54 -40.89 30.48
CA ALA A 54 7.61 -41.84 30.15
C ALA A 54 9.02 -41.20 30.15
N VAL A 55 9.10 -39.86 30.26
CA VAL A 55 10.36 -39.11 30.22
C VAL A 55 11.00 -39.10 31.62
N PRO A 56 12.30 -39.42 31.76
CA PRO A 56 12.96 -39.47 33.06
C PRO A 56 13.01 -38.08 33.73
N ALA A 57 12.60 -38.02 34.99
CA ALA A 57 12.65 -36.81 35.80
C ALA A 57 13.91 -36.75 36.67
N ILE A 58 14.60 -35.62 36.61
CA ILE A 58 15.77 -35.27 37.41
C ILE A 58 15.33 -34.17 38.39
N TYR A 59 15.54 -34.40 39.68
CA TYR A 59 15.09 -33.49 40.73
C TYR A 59 16.21 -32.56 41.19
N LEU A 60 16.01 -31.25 41.01
CA LEU A 60 16.96 -30.21 41.42
C LEU A 60 17.22 -30.18 42.93
N ASP A 61 16.23 -30.61 43.74
CA ASP A 61 16.36 -30.67 45.21
C ASP A 61 17.29 -31.79 45.69
N ASP A 62 17.59 -32.76 44.83
CA ASP A 62 18.47 -33.90 45.16
C ASP A 62 19.95 -33.54 45.02
N PHE A 63 20.26 -32.49 44.26
CA PHE A 63 21.63 -32.01 44.09
C PHE A 63 22.07 -31.24 45.33
N LYS A 64 22.73 -31.95 46.25
CA LYS A 64 23.56 -31.34 47.29
C LYS A 64 24.97 -31.19 46.74
N CYS A 65 25.32 -29.99 46.29
CA CYS A 65 26.70 -29.72 45.89
C CYS A 65 27.53 -29.49 47.16
N GLU A 66 28.21 -30.53 47.65
CA GLU A 66 29.20 -30.42 48.73
C GLU A 66 30.48 -29.68 48.28
N CYS A 67 30.62 -29.42 46.97
CA CYS A 67 31.81 -28.88 46.32
C CYS A 67 31.96 -27.35 46.37
N LEU A 68 31.09 -26.62 47.08
CA LEU A 68 31.05 -25.15 47.05
C LEU A 68 32.32 -24.44 47.59
N VAL A 69 33.37 -25.17 47.98
CA VAL A 69 34.58 -24.62 48.62
C VAL A 69 35.90 -25.06 47.95
N THR A 70 35.91 -26.02 47.02
CA THR A 70 37.18 -26.45 46.38
C THR A 70 37.22 -26.10 44.90
N SER A 71 38.30 -25.42 44.51
CA SER A 71 38.63 -24.87 43.19
C SER A 71 38.84 -25.93 42.08
N GLU A 72 38.28 -27.14 42.22
CA GLU A 72 38.52 -28.26 41.32
C GLU A 72 37.21 -28.94 40.89
N CYS A 73 36.33 -28.21 40.20
CA CYS A 73 35.44 -28.87 39.23
C CYS A 73 36.29 -29.31 38.03
N LYS A 74 36.97 -30.46 38.15
CA LYS A 74 37.91 -31.02 37.16
C LYS A 74 37.30 -31.48 35.83
N ASN A 75 35.98 -31.46 35.70
CA ASN A 75 35.31 -31.86 34.46
C ASN A 75 34.99 -30.62 33.60
N HIS A 76 35.96 -30.18 32.81
CA HIS A 76 35.66 -29.34 31.64
C HIS A 76 34.94 -30.21 30.62
N PHE A 77 33.62 -30.06 30.54
CA PHE A 77 32.87 -30.58 29.40
C PHE A 77 33.22 -29.72 28.18
N ASN A 78 33.53 -30.38 27.06
CA ASN A 78 33.77 -29.68 25.81
C ASN A 78 32.42 -29.24 25.27
N ASP A 79 32.19 -27.93 25.18
CA ASP A 79 30.99 -27.38 24.57
C ASP A 79 31.09 -27.59 23.05
N LEU A 80 30.21 -28.44 22.51
CA LEU A 80 30.14 -28.74 21.09
C LEU A 80 29.05 -27.93 20.38
N SER A 81 28.33 -27.05 21.09
CA SER A 81 27.25 -26.28 20.51
C SER A 81 27.77 -25.24 19.52
N VAL A 82 27.03 -25.11 18.41
CA VAL A 82 27.27 -24.10 17.38
C VAL A 82 26.15 -23.07 17.35
N ALA A 83 26.37 -21.94 16.67
CA ALA A 83 25.39 -20.84 16.61
C ALA A 83 24.02 -21.25 16.03
N GLU A 84 24.00 -22.31 15.22
CA GLU A 84 22.78 -22.82 14.56
C GLU A 84 21.97 -23.80 15.42
N ASP A 85 22.51 -24.25 16.55
CA ASP A 85 21.83 -25.14 17.47
C ASP A 85 20.74 -24.40 18.26
N SER A 86 19.70 -25.12 18.63
CA SER A 86 18.61 -24.66 19.48
C SER A 86 19.13 -24.37 20.90
N VAL A 87 18.81 -23.21 21.46
CA VAL A 87 19.13 -22.85 22.85
C VAL A 87 17.91 -23.00 23.76
N TYR A 88 16.72 -22.63 23.27
CA TYR A 88 15.47 -22.83 23.98
C TYR A 88 14.27 -22.94 23.05
N VAL A 89 13.22 -23.59 23.55
CA VAL A 89 11.91 -23.68 22.87
C VAL A 89 10.82 -23.13 23.79
N ILE A 90 10.21 -22.00 23.45
CA ILE A 90 9.13 -21.40 24.25
C ILE A 90 7.79 -21.72 23.60
N TYR A 91 6.87 -22.29 24.37
CA TYR A 91 5.52 -22.59 23.90
C TYR A 91 4.59 -21.37 24.04
N THR A 92 3.93 -20.99 22.95
CA THR A 92 2.90 -19.94 22.93
C THR A 92 1.51 -20.52 22.67
N SER A 93 0.46 -19.80 23.06
CA SER A 93 -0.93 -20.18 22.76
C SER A 93 -1.16 -20.23 21.24
N GLY A 94 -1.68 -21.33 20.72
CA GLY A 94 -2.03 -21.46 19.31
C GLY A 94 -3.48 -21.08 19.02
N THR A 95 -3.77 -20.68 17.78
CA THR A 95 -5.12 -20.36 17.29
C THR A 95 -6.10 -21.53 17.38
N THR A 96 -5.60 -22.77 17.38
CA THR A 96 -6.37 -24.01 17.51
C THR A 96 -6.61 -24.43 18.97
N GLY A 97 -6.17 -23.64 19.95
CA GLY A 97 -6.21 -23.98 21.37
C GLY A 97 -5.06 -24.87 21.86
N VAL A 98 -4.28 -25.47 20.94
CA VAL A 98 -3.10 -26.28 21.25
C VAL A 98 -1.84 -25.40 21.22
N PRO A 99 -1.01 -25.38 22.29
CA PRO A 99 0.23 -24.60 22.33
C PRO A 99 1.26 -25.04 21.29
N LYS A 100 2.04 -24.08 20.76
CA LYS A 100 3.06 -24.31 19.73
C LYS A 100 4.44 -23.91 20.23
N GLY A 101 5.45 -24.76 20.02
CA GLY A 101 6.82 -24.52 20.42
C GLY A 101 7.56 -23.61 19.43
N VAL A 102 8.24 -22.59 19.93
CA VAL A 102 9.09 -21.69 19.14
C VAL A 102 10.55 -21.98 19.40
N ASP A 103 11.21 -22.54 18.40
CA ASP A 103 12.64 -22.85 18.45
C ASP A 103 13.52 -21.60 18.21
N VAL A 104 14.32 -21.25 19.21
CA VAL A 104 15.26 -20.14 19.17
C VAL A 104 16.69 -20.68 19.26
N LYS A 105 17.55 -20.18 18.37
CA LYS A 105 18.94 -20.64 18.22
C LYS A 105 19.93 -19.80 19.01
N HIS A 106 21.10 -20.37 19.31
CA HIS A 106 22.21 -19.68 19.98
C HIS A 106 22.58 -18.35 19.30
N GLY A 107 22.69 -18.33 17.97
CA GLY A 107 23.01 -17.14 17.18
C GLY A 107 21.95 -16.03 17.33
N ASN A 108 20.66 -16.39 17.45
CA ASN A 108 19.60 -15.41 17.63
C ASN A 108 19.70 -14.72 19.00
N VAL A 109 19.93 -15.50 20.06
CA VAL A 109 20.04 -14.97 21.43
C VAL A 109 21.28 -14.13 21.60
N THR A 110 22.44 -14.62 21.17
CA THR A 110 23.71 -13.87 21.29
C THR A 110 23.66 -12.55 20.54
N ASN A 111 23.03 -12.50 19.36
CA ASN A 111 22.81 -11.25 18.64
C ASN A 111 21.98 -10.23 19.44
N LEU A 112 20.92 -10.67 20.14
CA LEU A 112 20.12 -9.78 20.99
C LEU A 112 20.90 -9.34 22.24
N VAL A 113 21.48 -10.29 22.96
CA VAL A 113 21.95 -10.03 24.33
C VAL A 113 23.39 -9.51 24.40
N CYS A 114 24.22 -9.73 23.39
CA CYS A 114 25.62 -9.29 23.37
C CYS A 114 25.85 -7.98 22.60
N LEU A 115 24.90 -7.56 21.74
CA LEU A 115 25.05 -6.36 20.91
C LEU A 115 24.17 -5.21 21.39
N ALA A 116 24.64 -3.98 21.20
CA ALA A 116 23.84 -2.79 21.47
C ALA A 116 22.72 -2.60 20.42
N PRO A 117 21.52 -2.10 20.80
CA PRO A 117 21.13 -1.70 22.16
C PRO A 117 20.60 -2.84 23.04
N GLY A 118 20.48 -4.07 22.51
CA GLY A 118 19.87 -5.21 23.20
C GLY A 118 20.64 -5.72 24.42
N ASN A 119 21.95 -5.46 24.51
CA ASN A 119 22.73 -5.76 25.71
C ASN A 119 22.38 -4.87 26.91
N LEU A 120 21.54 -3.83 26.75
CA LEU A 120 21.05 -2.94 27.81
C LEU A 120 22.14 -2.36 28.73
N SER A 121 23.36 -2.19 28.22
CA SER A 121 24.54 -1.78 29.01
C SER A 121 24.87 -2.72 30.18
N MET A 122 24.44 -3.98 30.13
CA MET A 122 24.91 -5.02 31.06
C MET A 122 26.42 -5.20 30.89
N ALA A 123 27.14 -5.23 32.00
CA ALA A 123 28.60 -5.32 32.07
C ALA A 123 29.04 -5.78 33.47
N PRO A 124 30.32 -6.11 33.69
CA PRO A 124 30.85 -6.37 35.03
C PRO A 124 30.53 -5.23 36.01
N GLY A 125 30.02 -5.58 37.18
CA GLY A 125 29.59 -4.64 38.23
C GLY A 125 28.14 -4.14 38.10
N VAL A 126 27.46 -4.38 36.98
CA VAL A 126 26.04 -4.05 36.79
C VAL A 126 25.18 -5.16 37.40
N ARG A 127 24.10 -4.78 38.10
CA ARG A 127 23.14 -5.71 38.72
C ARG A 127 21.83 -5.69 37.93
N VAL A 128 21.33 -6.85 37.56
CA VAL A 128 20.13 -7.03 36.73
C VAL A 128 19.10 -7.84 37.50
N SER A 129 17.84 -7.44 37.50
CA SER A 129 16.78 -8.22 38.15
C SER A 129 16.33 -9.39 37.28
N GLN A 130 16.11 -10.56 37.89
CA GLN A 130 15.37 -11.67 37.29
C GLN A 130 13.89 -11.56 37.73
N LEU A 131 13.07 -10.80 37.01
CA LEU A 131 11.67 -10.54 37.34
C LEU A 131 10.71 -11.42 36.54
N MET A 132 11.04 -11.75 35.30
CA MET A 132 10.09 -12.38 34.39
C MET A 132 9.92 -13.87 34.69
N ASN A 133 8.76 -14.44 34.33
CA ASN A 133 8.58 -15.88 34.40
C ASN A 133 9.47 -16.56 33.36
N ILE A 134 10.10 -17.70 33.70
CA ILE A 134 10.95 -18.46 32.77
C ILE A 134 10.22 -18.91 31.50
N GLY A 135 8.88 -19.00 31.53
CA GLY A 135 8.06 -19.26 30.35
C GLY A 135 7.97 -18.09 29.37
N PHE A 136 8.50 -16.91 29.72
CA PHE A 136 8.64 -15.77 28.82
C PHE A 136 10.08 -15.63 28.32
N ASP A 137 10.24 -15.27 27.05
CA ASP A 137 11.53 -14.98 26.41
C ASP A 137 12.30 -13.83 27.09
N MET A 138 11.58 -12.85 27.66
CA MET A 138 12.21 -11.80 28.48
C MET A 138 12.99 -12.35 29.67
N ALA A 139 12.62 -13.49 30.26
CA ALA A 139 13.43 -14.11 31.31
C ALA A 139 14.75 -14.68 30.76
N ALA A 140 14.76 -15.18 29.52
CA ALA A 140 16.00 -15.55 28.85
C ALA A 140 16.87 -14.31 28.61
N TRP A 141 16.28 -13.16 28.29
CA TRP A 141 17.00 -11.90 28.16
C TRP A 141 17.64 -11.46 29.49
N GLU A 142 16.92 -11.53 30.60
CA GLU A 142 17.46 -11.26 31.94
C GLU A 142 18.62 -12.19 32.27
N ILE A 143 18.41 -13.50 32.14
CA ILE A 143 19.35 -14.54 32.58
C ILE A 143 20.58 -14.56 31.68
N LEU A 144 20.39 -14.79 30.38
CA LEU A 144 21.49 -14.95 29.42
C LEU A 144 22.17 -13.62 29.15
N GLY A 145 21.42 -12.51 29.09
CA GLY A 145 22.02 -11.18 28.96
C GLY A 145 22.93 -10.83 30.13
N SER A 146 22.53 -11.16 31.36
CA SER A 146 23.41 -10.92 32.51
C SER A 146 24.68 -11.74 32.43
N LEU A 147 24.55 -13.05 32.17
CA LEU A 147 25.67 -13.99 32.22
C LEU A 147 26.65 -13.80 31.04
N CYS A 148 26.15 -13.55 29.83
CA CYS A 148 26.99 -13.34 28.65
C CYS A 148 27.79 -12.03 28.71
N ASN A 149 27.31 -11.02 29.44
CA ASN A 149 27.98 -9.72 29.57
C ASN A 149 28.71 -9.54 30.92
N GLY A 150 28.78 -10.58 31.76
CA GLY A 150 29.48 -10.52 33.05
C GLY A 150 28.76 -9.71 34.15
N ALA A 151 27.48 -9.39 33.97
CA ALA A 151 26.67 -8.73 34.98
C ALA A 151 26.19 -9.70 36.07
N THR A 152 25.75 -9.15 37.21
CA THR A 152 25.21 -9.93 38.34
C THR A 152 23.70 -10.08 38.21
N LEU A 153 23.22 -11.31 38.01
CA LEU A 153 21.79 -11.62 38.01
C LEU A 153 21.26 -11.71 39.46
N CYS A 154 20.30 -10.87 39.79
CA CYS A 154 19.65 -10.80 41.11
C CYS A 154 18.28 -11.47 41.06
N LEU A 155 18.16 -12.65 41.67
CA LEU A 155 16.93 -13.44 41.64
C LEU A 155 15.82 -12.80 42.48
N ARG A 156 14.61 -12.71 41.92
CA ARG A 156 13.42 -12.31 42.67
C ARG A 156 13.04 -13.36 43.73
N GLY A 157 12.45 -12.90 44.82
CA GLY A 157 11.77 -13.78 45.79
C GLY A 157 10.39 -14.23 45.30
N LYS A 158 9.63 -14.90 46.17
CA LYS A 158 8.29 -15.42 45.86
C LYS A 158 7.19 -14.37 46.01
N THR A 159 7.43 -13.31 46.77
CA THR A 159 6.43 -12.30 47.14
C THR A 159 6.72 -10.95 46.51
N SER A 160 5.67 -10.14 46.30
CA SER A 160 5.80 -8.77 45.77
C SER A 160 6.65 -7.86 46.67
N LYS A 161 6.77 -8.17 47.97
CA LYS A 161 7.67 -7.46 48.89
C LYS A 161 9.14 -7.76 48.54
N GLU A 162 9.48 -9.02 48.30
CA GLU A 162 10.84 -9.42 47.91
C GLU A 162 11.20 -8.90 46.53
N TRP A 163 10.25 -8.84 45.59
CA TRP A 163 10.49 -8.27 44.26
C TRP A 163 10.90 -6.80 44.35
N ARG A 164 10.14 -6.01 45.11
CA ARG A 164 10.46 -4.60 45.35
C ARG A 164 11.79 -4.42 46.07
N ALA A 165 12.13 -5.33 47.00
CA ALA A 165 13.42 -5.31 47.66
C ALA A 165 14.57 -5.55 46.66
N VAL A 166 14.43 -6.51 45.75
CA VAL A 166 15.43 -6.77 44.69
C VAL A 166 15.53 -5.58 43.74
N MET A 167 14.41 -5.01 43.28
CA MET A 167 14.39 -3.84 42.40
C MET A 167 15.12 -2.63 42.98
N LYS A 168 15.17 -2.49 44.32
CA LYS A 168 15.95 -1.42 44.98
C LYS A 168 17.46 -1.62 44.90
N THR A 169 17.93 -2.81 44.54
CA THR A 169 19.36 -3.19 44.55
C THR A 169 19.97 -3.36 43.16
N VAL A 170 19.20 -3.14 42.09
CA VAL A 170 19.63 -3.40 40.71
C VAL A 170 19.77 -2.10 39.91
N ASP A 171 20.58 -2.17 38.85
CA ASP A 171 20.78 -1.11 37.88
C ASP A 171 19.87 -1.26 36.66
N VAL A 172 19.50 -2.50 36.29
CA VAL A 172 18.74 -2.82 35.07
C VAL A 172 17.48 -3.61 35.42
N VAL A 173 16.34 -3.16 34.88
CA VAL A 173 15.05 -3.82 34.98
C VAL A 173 14.47 -4.08 33.60
N ILE A 174 14.04 -5.32 33.35
CA ILE A 174 13.27 -5.73 32.17
C ILE A 174 11.88 -6.15 32.67
N ALA A 175 10.82 -5.57 32.11
CA ALA A 175 9.46 -5.82 32.58
C ALA A 175 8.40 -5.57 31.49
N THR A 176 7.14 -5.92 31.77
CA THR A 176 6.02 -5.40 30.98
C THR A 176 5.60 -4.01 31.48
N PRO A 177 4.97 -3.17 30.63
CA PRO A 177 4.35 -1.93 31.08
C PRO A 177 3.40 -2.11 32.26
N SER A 178 2.56 -3.16 32.26
CA SER A 178 1.65 -3.45 33.38
C SER A 178 2.37 -3.80 34.68
N MET A 179 3.51 -4.48 34.61
CA MET A 179 4.33 -4.77 35.79
C MET A 179 5.03 -3.52 36.34
N LEU A 180 5.43 -2.61 35.45
CA LEU A 180 6.13 -1.38 35.84
C LEU A 180 5.18 -0.28 36.33
N GLY A 181 3.94 -0.24 35.83
CA GLY A 181 2.94 0.81 36.11
C GLY A 181 2.74 1.16 37.60
N PRO A 182 2.67 0.18 38.53
CA PRO A 182 2.51 0.45 39.97
C PRO A 182 3.74 1.05 40.67
N HIS A 183 4.84 1.31 39.96
CA HIS A 183 6.13 1.69 40.53
C HIS A 183 6.55 3.09 40.11
N GLN A 184 6.87 3.94 41.09
CA GLN A 184 7.41 5.28 40.85
C GLN A 184 8.95 5.22 40.80
N PRO A 185 9.60 5.90 39.83
CA PRO A 185 11.06 5.90 39.70
C PRO A 185 11.80 6.38 40.96
N SER A 186 11.21 7.35 41.68
CA SER A 186 11.78 7.92 42.92
C SER A 186 12.03 6.88 44.03
N ALA A 187 11.28 5.77 44.03
CA ALA A 187 11.44 4.68 44.99
C ALA A 187 12.63 3.75 44.67
N TYR A 188 13.24 3.89 43.49
CA TYR A 188 14.28 3.00 42.96
C TYR A 188 15.47 3.79 42.36
N PRO A 189 16.19 4.58 43.18
CA PRO A 189 17.23 5.49 42.69
C PRO A 189 18.45 4.80 42.05
N ASN A 190 18.64 3.49 42.29
CA ASN A 190 19.75 2.72 41.74
C ASN A 190 19.51 2.28 40.29
N ILE A 191 18.25 2.23 39.84
CA ILE A 191 17.94 1.80 38.48
C ILE A 191 18.42 2.87 37.50
N LYS A 192 19.21 2.44 36.51
CA LYS A 192 19.78 3.28 35.45
C LYS A 192 19.20 2.95 34.09
N VAL A 193 18.74 1.72 33.89
CA VAL A 193 18.18 1.24 32.62
C VAL A 193 16.87 0.50 32.88
N VAL A 194 15.84 0.86 32.11
CA VAL A 194 14.57 0.13 32.08
C VAL A 194 14.26 -0.25 30.65
N ALA A 195 14.01 -1.52 30.40
CA ALA A 195 13.46 -2.02 29.15
C ALA A 195 12.06 -2.55 29.39
N VAL A 196 11.07 -1.98 28.71
CA VAL A 196 9.71 -2.51 28.69
C VAL A 196 9.44 -3.20 27.38
N ALA A 197 8.82 -4.37 27.43
CA ALA A 197 8.39 -5.09 26.24
C ALA A 197 7.08 -5.83 26.50
N GLY A 198 6.53 -6.41 25.45
CA GLY A 198 5.39 -7.30 25.61
C GLY A 198 4.05 -6.60 25.71
N GLU A 199 3.90 -5.28 25.83
CA GLU A 199 2.61 -4.57 25.71
C GLU A 199 2.83 -3.18 25.09
N ALA A 200 1.76 -2.53 24.64
CA ALA A 200 1.86 -1.12 24.27
C ALA A 200 2.19 -0.27 25.50
N CYS A 201 3.32 0.43 25.49
CA CYS A 201 3.73 1.26 26.62
C CYS A 201 2.92 2.57 26.67
N PRO A 202 2.21 2.87 27.78
CA PRO A 202 1.56 4.16 27.95
C PRO A 202 2.59 5.29 27.97
N GLN A 203 2.32 6.36 27.22
CA GLN A 203 3.27 7.47 27.11
C GLN A 203 3.62 8.09 28.47
N GLY A 204 2.64 8.27 29.36
CA GLY A 204 2.88 8.81 30.70
C GLY A 204 3.84 7.97 31.55
N LEU A 205 3.80 6.63 31.41
CA LEU A 205 4.73 5.73 32.10
C LEU A 205 6.16 5.91 31.57
N ALA A 206 6.31 5.96 30.24
CA ALA A 206 7.61 6.19 29.61
C ALA A 206 8.18 7.56 29.99
N ASP A 207 7.36 8.63 29.93
CA ASP A 207 7.75 9.99 30.27
C ASP A 207 8.16 10.12 31.74
N GLU A 208 7.54 9.37 32.66
CA GLU A 208 7.90 9.39 34.07
C GLU A 208 9.25 8.72 34.34
N TRP A 209 9.46 7.52 33.81
CA TRP A 209 10.70 6.77 34.02
C TRP A 209 11.88 7.40 33.27
N ALA A 210 11.68 7.86 32.03
CA ALA A 210 12.73 8.47 31.21
C ALA A 210 13.36 9.74 31.82
N LYS A 211 12.75 10.35 32.84
CA LYS A 211 13.33 11.47 33.60
C LYS A 211 14.59 11.07 34.38
N THR A 212 14.71 9.82 34.78
CA THR A 212 15.75 9.35 35.70
C THR A 212 16.56 8.18 35.16
N VAL A 213 16.01 7.42 34.21
CA VAL A 213 16.65 6.23 33.65
C VAL A 213 16.75 6.30 32.14
N ARG A 214 17.66 5.52 31.54
CA ARG A 214 17.62 5.22 30.12
C ARG A 214 16.48 4.24 29.86
N PHE A 215 15.40 4.73 29.27
CA PHE A 215 14.19 3.97 29.02
C PHE A 215 14.15 3.42 27.59
N TYR A 216 13.95 2.12 27.44
CA TYR A 216 13.80 1.41 26.18
C TYR A 216 12.38 0.86 26.07
N ASN A 217 11.66 1.28 25.02
CA ASN A 217 10.39 0.67 24.64
C ASN A 217 10.66 -0.35 23.52
N CYS A 218 10.61 -1.63 23.85
CA CYS A 218 11.02 -2.73 23.00
C CYS A 218 9.80 -3.45 22.40
N CYS A 219 9.93 -3.89 21.15
CA CYS A 219 8.92 -4.70 20.47
C CYS A 219 9.56 -5.93 19.83
N GLY A 220 8.89 -7.07 19.92
CA GLY A 220 9.30 -8.33 19.31
C GLY A 220 8.31 -9.43 19.67
N PRO A 221 7.82 -10.22 18.70
CA PRO A 221 7.07 -11.43 18.97
C PRO A 221 8.02 -12.60 19.26
N THR A 222 7.51 -13.60 19.99
CA THR A 222 8.21 -14.86 20.20
C THR A 222 8.11 -15.77 18.97
N GLU A 223 7.03 -15.77 18.17
CA GLU A 223 6.77 -16.87 17.22
C GLU A 223 7.67 -17.00 16.01
N LYS A 224 7.80 -18.28 15.62
CA LYS A 224 8.22 -18.78 14.33
C LYS A 224 7.16 -19.77 13.85
N THR A 225 6.33 -19.39 12.89
CA THR A 225 5.54 -20.36 12.13
C THR A 225 5.93 -20.20 10.68
N ASP A 226 6.20 -21.29 9.96
CA ASP A 226 6.68 -21.24 8.58
C ASP A 226 5.76 -20.42 7.67
N GLU A 227 4.44 -20.46 7.91
CA GLU A 227 3.44 -19.66 7.19
C GLU A 227 3.61 -18.12 7.35
N ARG A 228 4.30 -17.68 8.41
CA ARG A 228 4.59 -16.26 8.69
C ARG A 228 5.96 -15.85 8.17
N TYR A 229 6.83 -16.79 7.80
CA TYR A 229 8.09 -16.49 7.11
C TYR A 229 7.84 -16.42 5.61
N LEU A 230 8.06 -15.25 5.04
CA LEU A 230 7.94 -15.00 3.62
C LEU A 230 9.31 -14.63 3.08
N PHE A 231 9.58 -14.87 1.80
CA PHE A 231 10.80 -14.35 1.19
C PHE A 231 10.85 -12.83 1.32
N ASP A 232 12.01 -12.31 1.73
CA ASP A 232 12.24 -10.87 1.78
C ASP A 232 12.40 -10.32 0.36
N LEU A 233 11.30 -9.76 -0.15
CA LEU A 233 11.24 -9.16 -1.49
C LEU A 233 12.04 -7.85 -1.61
N PHE A 234 12.47 -7.24 -0.50
CA PHE A 234 13.24 -6.00 -0.50
C PHE A 234 14.73 -6.26 -0.69
N VAL A 235 15.25 -7.37 -0.15
CA VAL A 235 16.65 -7.78 -0.29
C VAL A 235 16.83 -8.74 -1.48
N ASN A 236 15.85 -9.61 -1.74
CA ASN A 236 15.81 -10.52 -2.89
C ASN A 236 17.08 -11.40 -3.07
N ASP A 237 17.66 -11.82 -1.96
CA ASP A 237 18.84 -12.70 -1.84
C ASP A 237 18.48 -14.12 -1.34
N GLY A 238 17.18 -14.40 -1.18
CA GLY A 238 16.68 -15.65 -0.62
C GLY A 238 16.49 -15.61 0.91
N SER A 239 16.79 -14.49 1.57
CA SER A 239 16.48 -14.29 2.98
C SER A 239 14.97 -14.30 3.25
N LEU A 240 14.60 -14.59 4.49
CA LEU A 240 13.22 -14.63 4.95
C LEU A 240 12.91 -13.42 5.83
N MET A 241 11.72 -12.85 5.64
CA MET A 241 11.12 -11.81 6.46
C MET A 241 9.97 -12.41 7.28
N PHE A 242 9.90 -12.06 8.57
CA PHE A 242 8.86 -12.54 9.46
C PHE A 242 7.67 -11.56 9.52
N ASN A 243 6.46 -12.07 9.26
CA ASN A 243 5.22 -11.32 9.39
C ASN A 243 4.72 -11.36 10.84
N THR A 244 4.99 -10.29 11.59
CA THR A 244 4.64 -10.18 13.02
C THR A 244 3.14 -10.16 13.30
N GLY A 245 2.31 -9.77 12.32
CA GLY A 245 0.89 -9.43 12.53
C GLY A 245 0.64 -8.10 13.25
N ASP A 246 1.70 -7.41 13.68
CA ASP A 246 1.60 -6.07 14.25
C ASP A 246 1.43 -5.02 13.15
N LEU A 247 0.52 -4.08 13.37
CA LEU A 247 0.35 -2.90 12.53
C LEU A 247 1.21 -1.79 13.10
N GLY A 248 2.10 -1.25 12.27
CA GLY A 248 2.91 -0.09 12.61
C GLY A 248 2.97 0.91 11.46
N ARG A 249 3.42 2.13 11.77
CA ARG A 249 3.80 3.13 10.76
C ARG A 249 5.10 3.80 11.14
N TRP A 250 5.93 4.09 10.14
CA TRP A 250 7.09 4.95 10.33
C TRP A 250 6.64 6.40 10.52
N ARG A 251 7.19 7.05 11.55
CA ARG A 251 7.09 8.49 11.75
C ARG A 251 8.16 9.23 10.93
N PRO A 252 8.00 10.55 10.69
CA PRO A 252 8.96 11.32 9.89
C PRO A 252 10.39 11.34 10.43
N ASP A 253 10.55 11.12 11.73
CA ASP A 253 11.85 11.04 12.44
C ASP A 253 12.53 9.67 12.32
N GLY A 254 11.92 8.71 11.61
CA GLY A 254 12.44 7.36 11.46
C GLY A 254 12.06 6.41 12.59
N THR A 255 11.25 6.85 13.56
CA THR A 255 10.75 5.96 14.63
C THR A 255 9.54 5.14 14.17
N LEU A 256 9.37 3.93 14.72
CA LEU A 256 8.22 3.06 14.41
C LEU A 256 7.12 3.26 15.47
N GLU A 257 5.93 3.65 15.03
CA GLU A 257 4.74 3.77 15.87
C GLU A 257 3.87 2.52 15.74
N HIS A 258 3.59 1.88 16.88
CA HIS A 258 2.68 0.73 16.97
C HIS A 258 1.22 1.18 16.97
N LEU A 259 0.40 0.60 16.09
CA LEU A 259 -1.00 0.96 15.86
C LEU A 259 -1.99 -0.12 16.32
N GLY A 260 -1.52 -1.32 16.69
CA GLY A 260 -2.35 -2.47 17.08
C GLY A 260 -1.97 -3.73 16.32
N ARG A 261 -2.85 -4.73 16.33
CA ARG A 261 -2.68 -6.00 15.61
C ARG A 261 -3.74 -6.21 14.55
N ILE A 262 -3.41 -7.01 13.53
CA ILE A 262 -4.34 -7.41 12.47
C ILE A 262 -5.15 -8.66 12.81
N ASP A 263 -4.68 -9.47 13.75
CA ASP A 263 -5.32 -10.70 14.24
C ASP A 263 -6.03 -10.51 15.60
N ASP A 264 -6.81 -11.50 16.02
CA ASP A 264 -7.61 -11.50 17.27
C ASP A 264 -6.79 -11.83 18.52
N GLN A 265 -5.47 -11.83 18.39
CA GLN A 265 -4.57 -12.09 19.49
C GLN A 265 -4.50 -10.88 20.42
N VAL A 266 -4.62 -11.14 21.73
CA VAL A 266 -4.58 -10.11 22.76
C VAL A 266 -3.51 -10.39 23.81
N LYS A 267 -3.26 -9.40 24.66
CA LYS A 267 -2.37 -9.52 25.80
C LYS A 267 -3.13 -9.16 27.07
N VAL A 268 -3.19 -10.11 27.99
CA VAL A 268 -3.91 -9.99 29.27
C VAL A 268 -2.87 -10.02 30.38
N LYS A 269 -2.65 -8.89 31.06
CA LYS A 269 -1.68 -8.76 32.15
C LYS A 269 -0.26 -9.21 31.74
N GLY A 270 0.17 -8.87 30.54
CA GLY A 270 1.45 -9.29 29.95
C GLY A 270 1.49 -10.71 29.38
N PHE A 271 0.48 -11.55 29.62
CA PHE A 271 0.38 -12.88 29.02
C PHE A 271 -0.25 -12.78 27.64
N ARG A 272 0.34 -13.49 26.68
CA ARG A 272 -0.26 -13.66 25.35
C ARG A 272 -1.46 -14.61 25.45
N VAL A 273 -2.59 -14.21 24.87
CA VAL A 273 -3.82 -15.02 24.81
C VAL A 273 -4.39 -14.97 23.40
N GLU A 274 -4.57 -16.14 22.78
CA GLU A 274 -5.33 -16.29 21.53
C GLU A 274 -6.82 -16.45 21.88
N LEU A 275 -7.65 -15.46 21.50
CA LEU A 275 -9.07 -15.48 21.82
C LEU A 275 -9.81 -16.68 21.20
N ASP A 276 -9.39 -17.13 20.02
CA ASP A 276 -9.96 -18.32 19.38
C ASP A 276 -9.63 -19.61 20.15
N GLY A 277 -8.44 -19.68 20.77
CA GLY A 277 -8.08 -20.81 21.65
C GLY A 277 -8.91 -20.83 22.94
N VAL A 278 -9.25 -19.66 23.48
CA VAL A 278 -10.18 -19.54 24.61
C VAL A 278 -11.59 -19.97 24.20
N ALA A 279 -12.05 -19.54 23.02
CA ALA A 279 -13.34 -19.97 22.48
C ALA A 279 -13.41 -21.49 22.28
N ALA A 280 -12.37 -22.11 21.70
CA ALA A 280 -12.29 -23.56 21.52
C ALA A 280 -12.31 -24.32 22.86
N ALA A 281 -11.70 -23.76 23.92
CA ALA A 281 -11.76 -24.35 25.25
C ALA A 281 -13.17 -24.27 25.86
N LEU A 282 -13.88 -23.17 25.66
CA LEU A 282 -15.29 -23.05 26.06
C LEU A 282 -16.19 -24.03 25.28
N GLU A 283 -15.94 -24.23 23.99
CA GLU A 283 -16.66 -25.19 23.12
C GLU A 283 -16.42 -26.65 23.50
N SER A 284 -15.37 -26.95 24.26
CA SER A 284 -15.12 -28.31 24.75
C SER A 284 -16.08 -28.73 25.87
N SER A 285 -16.77 -27.78 26.51
CA SER A 285 -17.75 -28.05 27.55
C SER A 285 -19.01 -28.71 26.96
N PRO A 286 -19.51 -29.82 27.54
CA PRO A 286 -20.73 -30.47 27.08
C PRO A 286 -21.92 -29.50 27.01
N GLY A 287 -22.57 -29.42 25.85
CA GLY A 287 -23.73 -28.55 25.63
C GLY A 287 -23.43 -27.21 24.95
N VAL A 288 -22.17 -26.76 24.91
CA VAL A 288 -21.78 -25.55 24.15
C VAL A 288 -21.64 -25.89 22.67
N LYS A 289 -22.39 -25.21 21.80
CA LYS A 289 -22.31 -25.40 20.33
C LYS A 289 -21.39 -24.40 19.66
N VAL A 290 -21.34 -23.17 20.16
CA VAL A 290 -20.52 -22.08 19.64
C VAL A 290 -20.09 -21.20 20.81
N ALA A 291 -18.82 -20.81 20.84
CA ALA A 291 -18.29 -19.83 21.78
C ALA A 291 -17.53 -18.69 21.09
N ALA A 292 -17.38 -17.58 21.79
CA ALA A 292 -16.51 -16.48 21.40
C ALA A 292 -15.86 -15.86 22.63
N ALA A 293 -14.60 -15.45 22.52
CA ALA A 293 -13.91 -14.69 23.57
C ALA A 293 -13.55 -13.29 23.07
N LEU A 294 -13.64 -12.29 23.95
CA LEU A 294 -13.30 -10.89 23.66
C LEU A 294 -12.59 -10.25 24.87
N LEU A 295 -11.59 -9.41 24.62
CA LEU A 295 -10.98 -8.56 25.65
C LEU A 295 -11.60 -7.15 25.61
N ILE A 296 -12.25 -6.73 26.71
CA ILE A 296 -13.00 -5.47 26.80
C ILE A 296 -12.65 -4.80 28.14
N GLU A 297 -12.12 -3.57 28.11
CA GLU A 297 -11.64 -2.84 29.30
C GLU A 297 -10.75 -3.70 30.22
N ASP A 298 -9.77 -4.41 29.63
CA ASP A 298 -8.85 -5.34 30.32
C ASP A 298 -9.49 -6.57 30.99
N ILE A 299 -10.78 -6.81 30.77
CA ILE A 299 -11.52 -7.97 31.24
C ILE A 299 -11.72 -8.95 30.08
N LEU A 300 -11.37 -10.23 30.29
CA LEU A 300 -11.60 -11.30 29.33
C LEU A 300 -13.05 -11.81 29.47
N TRP A 301 -13.85 -11.60 28.43
CA TRP A 301 -15.24 -12.05 28.32
C TRP A 301 -15.35 -13.30 27.48
N GLY A 302 -16.16 -14.26 27.92
CA GLY A 302 -16.59 -15.42 27.15
C GLY A 302 -18.08 -15.34 26.86
N PHE A 303 -18.46 -15.69 25.64
CA PHE A 303 -19.85 -15.79 25.20
C PHE A 303 -20.08 -17.24 24.77
N VAL A 304 -21.22 -17.82 25.13
CA VAL A 304 -21.56 -19.22 24.79
C VAL A 304 -23.02 -19.37 24.38
N ALA A 305 -23.31 -20.31 23.49
CA ALA A 305 -24.66 -20.67 23.06
C ALA A 305 -24.81 -22.19 22.81
N PRO A 306 -26.00 -22.79 23.00
CA PRO A 306 -27.31 -22.18 23.34
C PRO A 306 -27.55 -22.00 24.85
N ASN A 307 -28.72 -21.45 25.22
CA ASN A 307 -29.06 -20.88 26.54
C ASN A 307 -29.22 -21.87 27.72
N GLU A 308 -28.82 -23.12 27.52
CA GLU A 308 -29.14 -24.26 28.40
C GLU A 308 -27.92 -24.72 29.22
N VAL A 309 -26.79 -24.03 29.10
CA VAL A 309 -25.52 -24.42 29.72
C VAL A 309 -25.25 -23.61 30.99
N ASP A 310 -24.85 -24.30 32.06
CA ASP A 310 -24.44 -23.69 33.30
C ASP A 310 -23.08 -22.98 33.17
N SER A 311 -23.03 -21.71 33.58
CA SER A 311 -21.84 -20.86 33.43
C SER A 311 -20.65 -21.30 34.29
N GLU A 312 -20.90 -21.83 35.49
CA GLU A 312 -19.82 -22.28 36.38
C GLU A 312 -19.15 -23.55 35.84
N THR A 313 -19.95 -24.48 35.34
CA THR A 313 -19.46 -25.71 34.71
C THR A 313 -18.58 -25.42 33.49
N VAL A 314 -18.99 -24.50 32.60
CA VAL A 314 -18.23 -24.13 31.40
C VAL A 314 -16.88 -23.51 31.75
N LEU A 315 -16.84 -22.61 32.74
CA LEU A 315 -15.60 -21.99 33.19
C LEU A 315 -14.66 -23.02 33.85
N SER A 316 -15.22 -23.96 34.62
CA SER A 316 -14.49 -25.08 35.23
C SER A 316 -13.86 -26.00 34.18
N ASP A 317 -14.58 -26.31 33.11
CA ASP A 317 -14.07 -27.12 32.00
C ASP A 317 -12.99 -26.38 31.20
N ALA A 318 -13.20 -25.10 30.89
CA ALA A 318 -12.19 -24.27 30.24
C ALA A 318 -10.90 -24.17 31.07
N ALA A 319 -10.99 -24.11 32.40
CA ALA A 319 -9.84 -24.06 33.32
C ALA A 319 -9.01 -25.36 33.36
N LYS A 320 -9.56 -26.50 32.90
CA LYS A 320 -8.79 -27.74 32.75
C LYS A 320 -7.86 -27.70 31.54
N ILE A 321 -8.17 -26.86 30.55
CA ILE A 321 -7.46 -26.75 29.27
C ILE A 321 -6.57 -25.51 29.28
N GLN A 322 -7.16 -24.35 29.53
CA GLN A 322 -6.52 -23.04 29.51
C GLN A 322 -5.88 -22.70 30.87
N PRO A 323 -4.75 -21.98 30.89
CA PRO A 323 -4.19 -21.44 32.13
C PRO A 323 -5.12 -20.38 32.74
N TYR A 324 -5.00 -20.14 34.04
CA TYR A 324 -5.91 -19.28 34.81
C TYR A 324 -6.11 -17.86 34.24
N TYR A 325 -5.11 -17.31 33.53
CA TYR A 325 -5.18 -15.97 32.93
C TYR A 325 -5.89 -15.94 31.57
N ALA A 326 -6.09 -17.10 30.95
CA ALA A 326 -6.81 -17.27 29.68
C ALA A 326 -8.22 -17.86 29.88
N VAL A 327 -8.64 -18.07 31.14
CA VAL A 327 -10.02 -18.38 31.49
C VAL A 327 -10.81 -17.07 31.58
N PRO A 328 -11.94 -16.91 30.89
CA PRO A 328 -12.75 -15.69 30.98
C PRO A 328 -13.16 -15.37 32.40
N THR A 329 -13.05 -14.09 32.78
CA THR A 329 -13.50 -13.61 34.09
C THR A 329 -15.02 -13.42 34.14
N ARG A 330 -15.63 -13.24 32.97
CA ARG A 330 -17.09 -13.11 32.80
C ARG A 330 -17.56 -14.01 31.69
N LEU A 331 -18.72 -14.64 31.89
CA LEU A 331 -19.36 -15.50 30.91
C LEU A 331 -20.80 -15.02 30.68
N THR A 332 -21.15 -14.79 29.42
CA THR A 332 -22.53 -14.47 29.02
C THR A 332 -23.11 -15.64 28.22
N VAL A 333 -24.17 -16.23 28.74
CA VAL A 333 -24.91 -17.32 28.07
C VAL A 333 -26.01 -16.73 27.21
N MET A 334 -26.14 -17.22 25.97
CA MET A 334 -27.04 -16.67 24.97
C MET A 334 -27.78 -17.78 24.21
N LYS A 335 -29.00 -17.48 23.72
CA LYS A 335 -29.74 -18.41 22.86
C LYS A 335 -29.05 -18.63 21.51
N GLU A 336 -28.57 -17.56 20.89
CA GLU A 336 -27.84 -17.58 19.64
C GLU A 336 -26.96 -16.32 19.55
N PHE A 337 -25.82 -16.40 18.87
CA PHE A 337 -24.97 -15.23 18.67
C PHE A 337 -25.58 -14.23 17.67
N PRO A 338 -25.40 -12.92 17.91
CA PRO A 338 -25.75 -11.92 16.92
C PRO A 338 -24.92 -12.19 15.66
N LYS A 339 -25.56 -12.23 14.50
CA LYS A 339 -24.93 -12.50 13.21
C LYS A 339 -24.85 -11.22 12.40
N THR A 340 -23.73 -11.02 11.74
CA THR A 340 -23.56 -9.99 10.71
C THR A 340 -24.45 -10.31 9.50
N SER A 341 -24.59 -9.35 8.58
CA SER A 341 -25.29 -9.54 7.30
C SER A 341 -24.76 -10.71 6.44
N ASN A 342 -23.59 -11.26 6.80
CA ASN A 342 -22.91 -12.39 6.16
C ASN A 342 -22.97 -13.67 7.02
N ILE A 343 -23.88 -13.76 7.99
CA ILE A 343 -24.15 -14.96 8.83
C ILE A 343 -23.00 -15.33 9.79
N LYS A 344 -21.85 -14.65 9.72
CA LYS A 344 -20.76 -14.75 10.70
C LYS A 344 -21.14 -14.04 12.00
N THR A 345 -20.65 -14.55 13.13
CA THR A 345 -20.77 -13.92 14.46
C THR A 345 -20.35 -12.44 14.43
N ASP A 346 -21.24 -11.57 14.88
CA ASP A 346 -21.01 -10.13 15.01
C ASP A 346 -20.32 -9.83 16.34
N LYS A 347 -18.98 -9.88 16.33
CA LYS A 347 -18.14 -9.53 17.49
C LYS A 347 -18.36 -8.08 17.97
N ARG A 348 -18.86 -7.16 17.13
CA ARG A 348 -19.16 -5.77 17.55
C ARG A 348 -20.42 -5.71 18.40
N ALA A 349 -21.45 -6.45 18.02
CA ALA A 349 -22.68 -6.57 18.80
C ALA A 349 -22.39 -7.21 20.17
N LEU A 350 -21.60 -8.30 20.21
CA LEU A 350 -21.15 -8.90 21.47
C LEU A 350 -20.37 -7.91 22.34
N ARG A 351 -19.48 -7.11 21.73
CA ARG A 351 -18.73 -6.08 22.45
C ARG A 351 -19.64 -5.01 23.05
N GLN A 352 -20.67 -4.56 22.32
CA GLN A 352 -21.61 -3.57 22.82
C GLN A 352 -22.43 -4.11 24.00
N LEU A 353 -22.86 -5.37 23.96
CA LEU A 353 -23.57 -6.02 25.06
C LEU A 353 -22.75 -6.02 26.35
N ALA A 354 -21.47 -6.38 26.26
CA ALA A 354 -20.57 -6.33 27.43
C ALA A 354 -20.34 -4.90 27.93
N LEU A 355 -20.22 -3.91 27.05
CA LEU A 355 -20.10 -2.50 27.44
C LEU A 355 -21.37 -1.99 28.14
N ASP A 356 -22.55 -2.38 27.66
CA ASP A 356 -23.83 -2.01 28.27
C ASP A 356 -23.99 -2.66 29.66
N GLU A 357 -23.48 -3.89 29.85
CA GLU A 357 -23.46 -4.57 31.14
C GLU A 357 -22.50 -3.88 32.13
N ILE A 358 -21.28 -3.54 31.69
CA ILE A 358 -20.33 -2.75 32.49
C ILE A 358 -20.92 -1.38 32.85
N ALA A 359 -21.62 -0.72 31.93
CA ALA A 359 -22.26 0.57 32.17
C ALA A 359 -23.42 0.47 33.17
N LYS A 360 -24.24 -0.59 33.08
CA LYS A 360 -25.30 -0.88 34.06
C LYS A 360 -24.72 -1.09 35.46
N GLU A 361 -23.62 -1.82 35.58
CA GLU A 361 -22.96 -2.03 36.86
C GLU A 361 -22.31 -0.75 37.42
N LYS A 362 -21.61 0.05 36.59
CA LYS A 362 -21.08 1.35 37.02
C LYS A 362 -22.19 2.31 37.47
N THR A 363 -23.39 2.18 36.91
CA THR A 363 -24.57 2.97 37.30
C THR A 363 -25.22 2.41 38.56
N SER A 364 -25.34 1.09 38.69
CA SER A 364 -25.90 0.41 39.86
C SER A 364 -24.99 0.53 41.10
N ALA A 365 -23.66 0.48 40.91
CA ALA A 365 -22.66 0.73 41.97
C ALA A 365 -22.72 2.19 42.46
N LYS A 366 -22.93 3.18 41.56
CA LYS A 366 -23.18 4.58 41.93
C LYS A 366 -24.51 4.80 42.67
N ILE A 367 -25.50 3.93 42.45
CA ILE A 367 -26.79 3.98 43.15
C ILE A 367 -26.71 3.25 44.50
N SER A 368 -25.95 2.15 44.58
CA SER A 368 -25.72 1.39 45.82
C SER A 368 -24.80 2.13 46.80
N GLU A 369 -23.76 2.83 46.32
CA GLU A 369 -22.90 3.69 47.18
C GLU A 369 -23.67 4.87 47.82
N LYS A 370 -24.87 5.20 47.33
CA LYS A 370 -25.77 6.19 47.94
C LYS A 370 -26.77 5.60 48.93
N ALA A 371 -26.90 4.27 49.03
CA ALA A 371 -27.95 3.62 49.81
C ALA A 371 -27.46 2.94 51.11
N GLU A 372 -26.16 2.68 51.27
CA GLU A 372 -25.62 2.09 52.51
C GLU A 372 -24.51 2.96 53.11
N ALA A 373 -24.92 3.92 53.95
CA ALA A 373 -24.03 4.62 54.88
C ALA A 373 -24.48 4.32 56.33
N GLY A 374 -23.97 3.20 56.86
CA GLY A 374 -23.85 2.94 58.31
C GLY A 374 -22.39 3.16 58.77
N PRO A 375 -22.11 3.37 60.06
CA PRO A 375 -20.91 4.08 60.52
C PRO A 375 -19.60 3.27 60.43
N VAL A 376 -18.53 4.03 60.22
CA VAL A 376 -17.13 3.72 59.80
C VAL A 376 -16.26 3.07 60.92
N PRO A 377 -15.04 2.54 60.63
CA PRO A 377 -13.85 3.41 60.80
C PRO A 377 -12.67 3.23 59.80
N VAL A 378 -12.29 4.38 59.19
CA VAL A 378 -10.97 5.00 58.98
C VAL A 378 -9.79 4.16 58.43
N GLU A 379 -9.28 4.51 57.24
CA GLU A 379 -7.92 5.08 57.09
C GLU A 379 -7.62 5.73 55.71
N LYS A 380 -7.40 7.06 55.78
CA LYS A 380 -6.56 7.97 54.96
C LYS A 380 -6.19 7.60 53.51
N TRP A 381 -6.68 8.38 52.54
CA TRP A 381 -5.85 8.88 51.43
C TRP A 381 -6.13 10.37 51.16
N LEU A 382 -5.03 11.09 50.96
CA LEU A 382 -4.89 12.53 50.86
C LEU A 382 -5.43 13.14 49.55
N ASP A 383 -5.77 14.42 49.66
CA ASP A 383 -6.28 15.34 48.63
C ASP A 383 -5.47 15.39 47.33
N ILE A 384 -6.17 15.45 46.20
CA ILE A 384 -5.65 15.94 44.91
C ILE A 384 -6.55 17.10 44.44
N PRO A 385 -6.00 18.29 44.10
CA PRO A 385 -6.78 19.40 43.54
C PRO A 385 -7.24 19.10 42.12
N SER A 386 -8.49 19.47 41.82
CA SER A 386 -9.12 19.39 40.50
C SER A 386 -8.49 20.37 39.50
N LEU A 387 -8.25 19.89 38.26
CA LEU A 387 -8.01 20.74 37.09
C LEU A 387 -9.31 20.96 36.31
N PRO A 388 -9.54 22.16 35.76
CA PRO A 388 -10.82 22.53 35.15
C PRO A 388 -10.99 21.93 33.75
N PRO A 389 -12.23 21.63 33.32
CA PRO A 389 -12.51 21.13 31.98
C PRO A 389 -12.46 22.27 30.93
N PRO A 390 -11.88 22.05 29.74
CA PRO A 390 -12.08 22.95 28.61
C PRO A 390 -13.52 22.83 28.09
N ALA A 391 -14.16 23.99 27.91
CA ALA A 391 -15.54 24.17 27.50
C ALA A 391 -15.86 23.51 26.14
N TYR A 392 -16.91 22.69 26.14
CA TYR A 392 -17.67 22.32 24.94
C TYR A 392 -18.79 23.33 24.74
N ILE A 393 -18.83 23.98 23.57
CA ILE A 393 -20.01 24.72 23.10
C ILE A 393 -20.97 23.71 22.45
N GLN A 394 -22.18 23.64 23.01
CA GLN A 394 -23.36 22.93 22.48
C GLN A 394 -24.03 23.69 21.33
N ASN A 395 -24.69 22.93 20.46
CA ASN A 395 -26.03 23.15 19.84
C ASN A 395 -26.08 22.35 18.52
N ALA A 396 -27.13 21.68 18.06
CA ALA A 396 -28.49 21.34 18.49
C ALA A 396 -28.91 20.22 17.49
N GLY A 397 -29.60 19.13 17.85
CA GLY A 397 -31.05 19.07 18.05
C GLY A 397 -31.76 18.34 16.89
N VAL A 398 -32.65 17.41 17.27
CA VAL A 398 -33.82 16.84 16.57
C VAL A 398 -33.72 15.39 16.06
N SER A 399 -34.80 14.67 16.39
CA SER A 399 -34.99 13.22 16.58
C SER A 399 -35.89 12.60 15.47
N PRO A 400 -36.63 11.48 15.67
CA PRO A 400 -36.48 10.22 14.94
C PRO A 400 -37.67 9.86 14.02
N THR A 401 -37.59 8.81 13.19
CA THR A 401 -38.80 8.06 12.74
C THR A 401 -38.51 6.68 12.12
N SER A 402 -38.82 5.65 12.92
CA SER A 402 -39.58 4.40 12.66
C SER A 402 -39.71 3.71 11.28
N THR A 403 -39.27 2.44 11.27
CA THR A 403 -39.94 1.18 10.83
C THR A 403 -40.57 1.03 9.43
N SER A 404 -40.18 -0.03 8.69
CA SER A 404 -40.94 -1.31 8.63
C SER A 404 -40.35 -2.31 7.62
N SER A 405 -40.64 -3.59 7.86
CA SER A 405 -40.08 -4.85 7.35
C SER A 405 -40.73 -5.41 6.06
N SER A 406 -39.98 -6.16 5.21
CA SER A 406 -40.26 -7.60 4.90
C SER A 406 -39.44 -8.22 3.72
N VAL A 407 -38.72 -9.31 4.06
CA VAL A 407 -38.63 -10.67 3.46
C VAL A 407 -38.19 -10.93 1.98
N SER A 408 -36.93 -11.42 1.89
CA SER A 408 -36.32 -12.53 1.09
C SER A 408 -36.40 -12.65 -0.44
N SER A 409 -35.23 -12.68 -1.09
CA SER A 409 -34.79 -13.79 -1.96
C SER A 409 -33.26 -13.75 -2.18
N ILE A 410 -32.61 -14.92 -2.15
CA ILE A 410 -31.15 -15.08 -2.32
C ILE A 410 -30.81 -14.97 -3.80
N LYS A 411 -30.08 -13.92 -4.20
CA LYS A 411 -29.33 -13.80 -5.46
C LYS A 411 -28.31 -12.66 -5.33
N GLU A 412 -27.03 -12.96 -5.59
CA GLU A 412 -25.86 -12.06 -5.68
C GLU A 412 -25.81 -10.88 -4.69
N LYS A 413 -24.91 -10.89 -3.69
CA LYS A 413 -24.70 -9.70 -2.85
C LYS A 413 -23.46 -8.91 -3.31
N PRO A 414 -23.63 -7.76 -3.97
CA PRO A 414 -22.59 -6.74 -4.10
C PRO A 414 -22.41 -6.11 -2.71
N LEU A 415 -21.32 -5.40 -2.50
CA LEU A 415 -21.20 -4.51 -1.34
C LEU A 415 -22.31 -3.43 -1.44
N ALA A 416 -23.46 -3.66 -0.81
CA ALA A 416 -24.53 -2.67 -0.74
C ALA A 416 -24.05 -1.53 0.16
N LEU A 417 -24.03 -0.32 -0.39
CA LEU A 417 -23.78 0.92 0.34
C LEU A 417 -24.96 1.18 1.30
N GLU A 418 -24.92 0.66 2.52
CA GLU A 418 -25.83 1.09 3.60
C GLU A 418 -25.05 1.51 4.84
N GLY A 419 -25.28 2.77 5.24
CA GLY A 419 -24.68 3.50 6.35
C GLY A 419 -24.96 5.00 6.16
N PRO A 420 -25.29 5.75 7.23
CA PRO A 420 -26.02 7.01 7.14
C PRO A 420 -25.30 8.07 6.29
N HIS A 421 -26.12 8.87 5.60
CA HIS A 421 -25.70 10.00 4.79
C HIS A 421 -24.79 10.97 5.56
N GLU A 422 -23.47 10.83 5.39
CA GLU A 422 -22.59 12.00 5.34
C GLU A 422 -22.15 12.23 3.88
N PRO A 423 -22.91 12.96 3.07
CA PRO A 423 -22.50 13.31 1.73
C PRO A 423 -22.00 14.74 1.74
N LEU A 424 -20.85 15.01 2.33
CA LEU A 424 -20.15 16.26 2.03
C LEU A 424 -18.82 15.92 1.41
N VAL A 425 -18.91 15.48 0.15
CA VAL A 425 -17.81 15.72 -0.79
C VAL A 425 -17.46 17.21 -0.64
N PRO A 426 -16.26 17.56 -0.18
CA PRO A 426 -15.96 18.88 0.35
C PRO A 426 -16.29 19.95 -0.69
N HIS A 427 -16.66 21.13 -0.20
CA HIS A 427 -16.88 22.27 -1.08
C HIS A 427 -15.64 22.51 -1.94
N LYS A 428 -15.88 22.92 -3.17
CA LYS A 428 -14.81 23.17 -4.13
C LYS A 428 -13.92 24.28 -3.57
N THR A 429 -12.61 24.06 -3.62
CA THR A 429 -11.57 24.93 -3.04
C THR A 429 -11.52 26.36 -3.58
N GLN A 430 -12.22 26.65 -4.69
CA GLN A 430 -12.18 27.93 -5.39
C GLN A 430 -13.59 28.37 -5.81
N GLY A 431 -13.83 29.69 -5.78
CA GLY A 431 -15.06 30.32 -6.23
C GLY A 431 -15.41 29.99 -7.69
N HIS A 432 -16.70 30.06 -8.04
CA HIS A 432 -17.21 29.62 -9.34
C HIS A 432 -16.50 30.28 -10.52
N LEU A 433 -16.28 31.60 -10.45
CA LEU A 433 -15.62 32.39 -11.49
C LEU A 433 -14.17 31.92 -11.73
N LEU A 434 -13.35 31.89 -10.68
CA LEU A 434 -11.95 31.43 -10.77
C LEU A 434 -11.87 29.99 -11.28
N ARG A 435 -12.78 29.13 -10.85
CA ARG A 435 -12.84 27.73 -11.29
C ARG A 435 -13.26 27.61 -12.75
N ASN A 436 -14.18 28.44 -13.23
CA ASN A 436 -14.65 28.42 -14.61
C ASN A 436 -13.58 28.98 -15.56
N ILE A 437 -12.91 30.06 -15.17
CA ILE A 437 -11.72 30.59 -15.85
C ILE A 437 -10.63 29.52 -15.88
N ARG A 438 -10.31 28.89 -14.73
CA ARG A 438 -9.35 27.78 -14.67
C ARG A 438 -9.80 26.60 -15.53
N HIS A 439 -11.08 26.26 -15.57
CA HIS A 439 -11.56 25.15 -16.40
C HIS A 439 -11.49 25.48 -17.89
N GLN A 440 -11.86 26.69 -18.32
CA GLN A 440 -11.76 27.12 -19.71
C GLN A 440 -10.29 27.24 -20.14
N ILE A 441 -9.46 27.89 -19.32
CA ILE A 441 -8.01 28.00 -19.56
C ILE A 441 -7.36 26.61 -19.53
N PHE A 442 -7.57 25.75 -18.53
CA PHE A 442 -6.89 24.45 -18.46
C PHE A 442 -7.52 23.32 -19.30
N SER A 443 -8.79 23.43 -19.72
CA SER A 443 -9.39 22.48 -20.67
C SER A 443 -9.04 22.77 -22.12
N LEU A 444 -8.78 24.05 -22.48
CA LEU A 444 -8.19 24.43 -23.76
C LEU A 444 -6.65 24.41 -23.75
N TYR A 445 -6.02 24.86 -22.66
CA TYR A 445 -4.57 24.94 -22.49
C TYR A 445 -4.09 23.88 -21.51
N ARG A 446 -3.75 22.71 -22.06
CA ARG A 446 -2.89 21.75 -21.38
C ARG A 446 -1.60 22.48 -21.03
N ARG A 447 -1.19 22.56 -19.77
CA ARG A 447 -0.11 23.40 -19.23
C ARG A 447 1.20 23.48 -20.04
N LEU A 448 1.53 22.45 -20.81
CA LEU A 448 2.65 22.41 -21.75
C LEU A 448 2.49 23.40 -22.92
N PHE A 449 1.26 23.75 -23.28
CA PHE A 449 0.93 24.87 -24.16
C PHE A 449 1.51 26.19 -23.64
N GLY A 450 1.38 26.45 -22.34
CA GLY A 450 1.93 27.67 -21.73
C GLY A 450 3.44 27.78 -21.86
N ILE A 451 4.17 26.66 -21.78
CA ILE A 451 5.62 26.63 -21.96
C ILE A 451 5.99 26.96 -23.41
N VAL A 452 5.38 26.26 -24.38
CA VAL A 452 5.62 26.52 -25.81
C VAL A 452 5.27 27.96 -26.19
N PHE A 453 4.14 28.46 -25.68
CA PHE A 453 3.70 29.83 -25.88
C PHE A 453 4.70 30.83 -25.31
N THR A 454 5.15 30.63 -24.07
CA THR A 454 6.13 31.53 -23.42
C THR A 454 7.44 31.57 -24.21
N VAL A 455 7.96 30.40 -24.62
CA VAL A 455 9.18 30.32 -25.43
C VAL A 455 9.00 31.04 -26.77
N ASN A 456 7.88 30.80 -27.47
CA ASN A 456 7.60 31.49 -28.74
C ASN A 456 7.36 32.98 -28.55
N MET A 457 6.80 33.43 -27.44
CA MET A 457 6.66 34.86 -27.11
C MET A 457 8.00 35.52 -26.84
N VAL A 458 8.91 34.85 -26.13
CA VAL A 458 10.29 35.35 -25.96
C VAL A 458 10.98 35.47 -27.32
N ILE A 459 10.87 34.44 -28.17
CA ILE A 459 11.42 34.48 -29.54
C ILE A 459 10.78 35.63 -30.34
N PHE A 460 9.47 35.84 -30.21
CA PHE A 460 8.74 36.93 -30.84
C PHE A 460 9.25 38.30 -30.40
N ILE A 461 9.37 38.55 -29.10
CA ILE A 461 9.91 39.80 -28.56
C ILE A 461 11.32 40.05 -29.07
N VAL A 462 12.21 39.04 -29.01
CA VAL A 462 13.58 39.15 -29.52
C VAL A 462 13.60 39.46 -31.02
N THR A 463 12.72 38.83 -31.78
CA THR A 463 12.57 39.05 -33.22
C THR A 463 12.07 40.46 -33.54
N CYS A 464 11.13 41.00 -32.75
CA CYS A 464 10.66 42.38 -32.91
C CYS A 464 11.75 43.40 -32.58
N VAL A 465 12.56 43.14 -31.54
CA VAL A 465 13.63 44.06 -31.10
C VAL A 465 14.81 44.06 -32.07
N ARG A 466 15.28 42.90 -32.51
CA ARG A 466 16.49 42.78 -33.35
C ARG A 466 16.20 42.83 -34.85
N GLY A 467 14.93 42.68 -35.24
CA GLY A 467 14.55 42.28 -36.58
C GLY A 467 14.94 40.82 -36.86
N ALA A 468 14.21 40.17 -37.77
CA ALA A 468 14.58 38.84 -38.28
C ALA A 468 14.62 38.84 -39.80
N SER A 469 15.64 38.19 -40.37
CA SER A 469 15.68 37.88 -41.79
C SER A 469 14.64 36.83 -42.15
N VAL A 470 14.30 36.72 -43.44
CA VAL A 470 13.38 35.69 -43.96
C VAL A 470 13.90 34.29 -43.62
N VAL A 471 15.21 34.06 -43.76
CA VAL A 471 15.88 32.80 -43.40
C VAL A 471 15.65 32.45 -41.92
N LYS A 472 15.82 33.42 -41.01
CA LYS A 472 15.65 33.17 -39.57
C LYS A 472 14.20 32.86 -39.19
N LEU A 473 13.23 33.51 -39.83
CA LEU A 473 11.82 33.19 -39.67
C LEU A 473 11.51 31.77 -40.16
N GLY A 474 12.09 31.36 -41.30
CA GLY A 474 11.98 30.01 -41.82
C GLY A 474 12.50 28.95 -40.84
N GLU A 475 13.65 29.19 -40.20
CA GLU A 475 14.19 28.31 -39.16
C GLU A 475 13.22 28.15 -37.97
N ILE A 476 12.60 29.25 -37.51
CA ILE A 476 11.64 29.22 -36.40
C ILE A 476 10.40 28.39 -36.75
N VAL A 477 9.91 28.49 -37.99
CA VAL A 477 8.81 27.67 -38.51
C VAL A 477 9.19 26.20 -38.46
N VAL A 478 10.32 25.81 -39.07
CA VAL A 478 10.78 24.41 -39.13
C VAL A 478 11.03 23.85 -37.73
N ALA A 479 11.60 24.63 -36.81
CA ALA A 479 11.82 24.21 -35.43
C ALA A 479 10.49 23.91 -34.71
N ASN A 480 9.47 24.75 -34.86
CA ASN A 480 8.14 24.49 -34.31
C ASN A 480 7.48 23.24 -34.93
N LEU A 481 7.58 23.06 -36.25
CA LEU A 481 7.07 21.87 -36.94
C LEU A 481 7.78 20.59 -36.49
N LEU A 482 9.11 20.62 -36.34
CA LEU A 482 9.88 19.52 -35.77
C LEU A 482 9.37 19.16 -34.38
N CYS A 483 9.28 20.13 -33.46
CA CYS A 483 8.79 19.86 -32.13
C CYS A 483 7.36 19.31 -32.15
N ALA A 484 6.49 19.81 -33.02
CA ALA A 484 5.13 19.30 -33.16
C ALA A 484 5.13 17.80 -33.54
N VAL A 485 5.89 17.42 -34.57
CA VAL A 485 5.95 16.04 -35.07
C VAL A 485 6.66 15.10 -34.09
N LEU A 486 7.79 15.55 -33.52
CA LEU A 486 8.64 14.74 -32.66
C LEU A 486 7.90 14.27 -31.40
N MET A 487 7.04 15.12 -30.82
CA MET A 487 6.26 14.82 -29.61
C MET A 487 5.20 13.72 -29.80
N ARG A 488 4.94 13.29 -31.04
CA ARG A 488 4.03 12.18 -31.37
C ARG A 488 4.76 10.85 -31.62
N GLN A 489 6.09 10.85 -31.60
CA GLN A 489 6.89 9.64 -31.88
C GLN A 489 7.08 8.77 -30.64
N ASP A 490 6.99 7.45 -30.81
CA ASP A 490 6.94 6.49 -29.70
C ASP A 490 8.18 6.54 -28.80
N TYR A 491 9.38 6.67 -29.37
CA TYR A 491 10.62 6.79 -28.60
C TYR A 491 10.69 8.07 -27.78
N VAL A 492 10.17 9.18 -28.33
CA VAL A 492 10.16 10.49 -27.67
C VAL A 492 9.17 10.45 -26.52
N ILE A 493 7.97 9.91 -26.75
CA ILE A 493 6.99 9.66 -25.69
C ILE A 493 7.62 8.79 -24.60
N ASN A 494 8.32 7.71 -24.98
CA ASN A 494 8.97 6.83 -24.02
C ASN A 494 10.06 7.52 -23.21
N ALA A 495 10.91 8.33 -23.84
CA ALA A 495 11.95 9.10 -23.17
C ALA A 495 11.33 10.08 -22.16
N PHE A 496 10.32 10.85 -22.57
CA PHE A 496 9.62 11.80 -21.70
C PHE A 496 8.99 11.12 -20.48
N PHE A 497 8.25 10.03 -20.69
CA PHE A 497 7.66 9.28 -19.59
C PHE A 497 8.71 8.62 -18.70
N THR A 498 9.83 8.15 -19.26
CA THR A 498 10.92 7.55 -18.47
C THR A 498 11.56 8.58 -17.56
N VAL A 499 11.91 9.75 -18.08
CA VAL A 499 12.49 10.85 -17.29
C VAL A 499 11.49 11.35 -16.26
N CYS A 500 10.27 11.68 -16.67
CA CYS A 500 9.25 12.22 -15.76
C CYS A 500 8.83 11.20 -14.69
N CYS A 501 8.68 9.92 -15.04
CA CYS A 501 8.26 8.89 -14.08
C CYS A 501 9.43 8.26 -13.30
N SER A 502 10.64 8.79 -13.42
CA SER A 502 11.79 8.40 -12.59
C SER A 502 11.82 9.12 -11.24
N VAL A 503 10.94 10.11 -11.03
CA VAL A 503 10.85 10.87 -9.77
C VAL A 503 10.49 9.92 -8.62
N PRO A 504 11.30 9.86 -7.54
CA PRO A 504 11.07 8.92 -6.46
C PRO A 504 9.84 9.32 -5.62
N THR A 505 9.18 8.33 -5.03
CA THR A 505 8.00 8.53 -4.17
C THR A 505 8.32 9.24 -2.85
N SER A 506 9.61 9.42 -2.52
CA SER A 506 10.10 10.24 -1.40
C SER A 506 9.91 11.74 -1.62
N TRP A 507 9.88 12.20 -2.88
CA TRP A 507 9.74 13.63 -3.17
C TRP A 507 8.36 14.17 -2.78
N PRO A 508 8.25 15.49 -2.49
CA PRO A 508 6.98 16.13 -2.16
C PRO A 508 5.88 15.81 -3.19
N LEU A 509 4.67 15.50 -2.70
CA LEU A 509 3.50 15.21 -3.56
C LEU A 509 3.21 16.36 -4.54
N ALA A 510 3.55 17.60 -4.15
CA ALA A 510 3.45 18.76 -5.01
C ALA A 510 4.29 18.65 -6.29
N ILE A 511 5.47 18.03 -6.24
CA ILE A 511 6.32 17.81 -7.41
C ILE A 511 5.80 16.59 -8.19
N ARG A 512 5.55 15.47 -7.51
CA ARG A 512 5.07 14.23 -8.15
C ARG A 512 3.79 14.44 -8.93
N ARG A 513 2.81 15.17 -8.37
CA ARG A 513 1.55 15.50 -9.07
C ARG A 513 1.75 16.40 -10.30
N ARG A 514 2.82 17.19 -10.34
CA ARG A 514 3.14 18.12 -11.43
C ARG A 514 3.83 17.40 -12.57
N VAL A 515 4.77 16.52 -12.24
CA VAL A 515 5.47 15.68 -13.21
C VAL A 515 4.53 14.62 -13.79
N ALA A 516 3.56 14.13 -13.00
CA ALA A 516 2.49 13.25 -13.49
C ALA A 516 1.63 13.89 -14.59
N GLU A 517 1.67 15.21 -14.82
CA GLU A 517 0.97 15.86 -15.95
C GLU A 517 1.64 15.59 -17.31
N VAL A 518 2.75 14.83 -17.36
CA VAL A 518 3.48 14.45 -18.59
C VAL A 518 2.58 13.80 -19.65
N TYR A 519 1.52 13.08 -19.26
CA TYR A 519 0.60 12.47 -20.23
C TYR A 519 -0.20 13.49 -21.06
N HIS A 520 -0.14 14.78 -20.71
CA HIS A 520 -0.67 15.86 -21.53
C HIS A 520 0.27 16.27 -22.68
N ILE A 521 1.27 15.46 -23.05
CA ILE A 521 2.22 15.72 -24.14
C ILE A 521 1.57 16.11 -25.47
N GLY A 522 0.35 15.65 -25.76
CA GLY A 522 -0.41 16.11 -26.93
C GLY A 522 -0.65 17.63 -26.96
N GLY A 523 -0.60 18.29 -25.81
CA GLY A 523 -0.58 19.75 -25.71
C GLY A 523 0.63 20.36 -26.40
N PHE A 524 1.84 19.80 -26.23
CA PHE A 524 3.04 20.27 -26.95
C PHE A 524 2.83 20.21 -28.47
N HIS A 525 2.35 19.07 -28.97
CA HIS A 525 2.11 18.87 -30.40
C HIS A 525 1.21 19.98 -30.98
N SER A 526 0.03 20.19 -30.40
CA SER A 526 -0.91 21.21 -30.89
C SER A 526 -0.38 22.63 -30.75
N SER A 527 0.36 22.93 -29.68
CA SER A 527 0.89 24.28 -29.42
C SER A 527 2.01 24.64 -30.39
N CYS A 528 2.94 23.71 -30.61
CA CYS A 528 4.02 23.90 -31.58
C CYS A 528 3.45 23.97 -33.00
N ALA A 529 2.42 23.17 -33.33
CA ALA A 529 1.77 23.24 -34.63
C ALA A 529 1.11 24.61 -34.87
N ILE A 530 0.31 25.11 -33.92
CA ILE A 530 -0.34 26.43 -34.03
C ILE A 530 0.71 27.55 -34.09
N SER A 531 1.73 27.50 -33.23
CA SER A 531 2.81 28.49 -33.24
C SER A 531 3.56 28.48 -34.56
N GLY A 532 3.82 27.29 -35.12
CA GLY A 532 4.44 27.12 -36.43
C GLY A 532 3.62 27.76 -37.56
N VAL A 533 2.28 27.65 -37.52
CA VAL A 533 1.40 28.32 -38.50
C VAL A 533 1.42 29.84 -38.34
N ILE A 534 1.43 30.36 -37.12
CA ILE A 534 1.52 31.81 -36.87
C ILE A 534 2.85 32.35 -37.37
N TRP A 535 3.96 31.66 -37.09
CA TRP A 535 5.27 32.02 -37.61
C TRP A 535 5.34 31.91 -39.13
N LEU A 536 4.68 30.92 -39.71
CA LEU A 536 4.59 30.77 -41.17
C LEU A 536 3.83 31.94 -41.79
N LEU A 537 2.75 32.44 -41.17
CA LEU A 537 2.06 33.64 -41.62
C LEU A 537 3.00 34.86 -41.64
N LEU A 538 3.76 35.08 -40.57
CA LEU A 538 4.73 36.17 -40.49
C LEU A 538 5.86 36.01 -41.53
N PHE A 539 6.35 34.79 -41.70
CA PHE A 539 7.30 34.45 -42.75
C PHE A 539 6.74 34.78 -44.14
N THR A 540 5.51 34.34 -44.45
CA THR A 540 4.87 34.59 -45.75
C THR A 540 4.74 36.07 -46.02
N VAL A 541 4.24 36.86 -45.06
CA VAL A 541 4.12 38.33 -45.24
C VAL A 541 5.49 38.95 -45.53
N LYS A 542 6.53 38.58 -44.78
CA LYS A 542 7.87 39.14 -44.97
C LYS A 542 8.53 38.66 -46.27
N ALA A 543 8.30 37.42 -46.67
CA ALA A 543 8.75 36.87 -47.95
C ALA A 543 8.07 37.58 -49.12
N THR A 544 6.76 37.83 -49.05
CA THR A 544 6.01 38.62 -50.05
C THR A 544 6.54 40.04 -50.14
N GLN A 545 6.75 40.71 -49.01
CA GLN A 545 7.36 42.06 -48.99
C GLN A 545 8.76 42.06 -49.60
N SER A 546 9.58 41.04 -49.28
CA SER A 546 10.91 40.90 -49.86
C SER A 546 10.86 40.76 -51.37
N LEU A 547 9.94 39.96 -51.93
CA LEU A 547 9.80 39.81 -53.38
C LEU A 547 9.34 41.11 -54.05
N LEU A 548 8.32 41.78 -53.49
CA LEU A 548 7.77 43.03 -54.04
C LEU A 548 8.79 44.17 -54.02
N ASN A 549 9.69 44.18 -53.04
CA ASN A 549 10.76 45.18 -52.92
C ASN A 549 12.06 44.78 -53.66
N GLY A 550 12.03 43.74 -54.52
CA GLY A 550 13.19 43.31 -55.32
C GLY A 550 14.29 42.57 -54.54
N GLY A 551 13.95 41.98 -53.39
CA GLY A 551 14.87 41.18 -52.57
C GLY A 551 15.11 39.76 -53.12
N LEU A 552 15.91 38.97 -52.40
CA LEU A 552 16.45 37.68 -52.86
C LEU A 552 15.44 36.51 -52.93
N VAL A 553 14.24 36.67 -52.36
CA VAL A 553 13.24 35.59 -52.33
C VAL A 553 12.67 35.36 -53.73
N SER A 554 12.72 34.11 -54.23
CA SER A 554 12.19 33.78 -55.56
C SER A 554 10.66 33.59 -55.57
N PRO A 555 9.99 33.81 -56.73
CA PRO A 555 8.55 33.52 -56.88
C PRO A 555 8.19 32.06 -56.57
N ALA A 556 9.09 31.12 -56.87
CA ALA A 556 8.91 29.70 -56.58
C ALA A 556 8.87 29.44 -55.07
N THR A 557 9.81 30.02 -54.30
CA THR A 557 9.80 29.94 -52.83
C THR A 557 8.48 30.47 -52.27
N LEU A 558 7.99 31.59 -52.79
CA LEU A 558 6.75 32.19 -52.33
C LEU A 558 5.52 31.34 -52.66
N ALA A 559 5.42 30.81 -53.88
CA ALA A 559 4.32 29.94 -54.30
C ALA A 559 4.21 28.69 -53.42
N VAL A 560 5.34 28.01 -53.18
CA VAL A 560 5.41 26.84 -52.28
C VAL A 560 4.98 27.23 -50.86
N THR A 561 5.41 28.40 -50.38
CA THR A 561 5.06 28.91 -49.05
C THR A 561 3.55 29.09 -48.86
N TYR A 562 2.85 29.69 -49.84
CA TYR A 562 1.40 29.86 -49.78
C TYR A 562 0.64 28.51 -49.79
N TRP A 563 1.14 27.53 -50.54
CA TRP A 563 0.59 26.17 -50.49
C TRP A 563 0.76 25.52 -49.12
N ILE A 564 1.96 25.57 -48.54
CA ILE A 564 2.21 25.06 -47.17
C ILE A 564 1.25 25.74 -46.19
N LEU A 565 1.15 27.07 -46.25
CA LEU A 565 0.28 27.83 -45.36
C LEU A 565 -1.18 27.39 -45.48
N THR A 566 -1.68 27.23 -46.71
CA THR A 566 -3.05 26.77 -46.97
C THR A 566 -3.30 25.38 -46.37
N LEU A 567 -2.36 24.44 -46.56
CA LEU A 567 -2.46 23.08 -46.01
C LEU A 567 -2.47 23.09 -44.49
N LEU A 568 -1.56 23.84 -43.85
CA LEU A 568 -1.45 23.88 -42.39
C LEU A 568 -2.62 24.63 -41.73
N VAL A 569 -3.11 25.72 -42.34
CA VAL A 569 -4.34 26.40 -41.90
C VAL A 569 -5.54 25.45 -42.03
N GLY A 570 -5.64 24.71 -43.13
CA GLY A 570 -6.64 23.66 -43.29
C GLY A 570 -6.59 22.63 -42.15
N ILE A 571 -5.40 22.13 -41.81
CA ILE A 571 -5.20 21.23 -40.66
C ILE A 571 -5.72 21.85 -39.36
N VAL A 572 -5.41 23.11 -39.07
CA VAL A 572 -5.84 23.80 -37.84
C VAL A 572 -7.37 23.95 -37.80
N ILE A 573 -8.01 24.31 -38.92
CA ILE A 573 -9.47 24.44 -39.02
C ILE A 573 -10.15 23.09 -38.75
N PHE A 574 -9.69 22.03 -39.40
CA PHE A 574 -10.27 20.69 -39.21
C PHE A 574 -9.93 20.07 -37.85
N ALA A 575 -8.86 20.51 -37.20
CA ALA A 575 -8.50 20.11 -35.84
C ALA A 575 -9.40 20.75 -34.77
N TYR A 576 -10.28 21.70 -35.13
CA TYR A 576 -11.19 22.33 -34.17
C TYR A 576 -12.03 21.27 -33.44
N PRO A 577 -12.14 21.32 -32.10
CA PRO A 577 -12.67 20.22 -31.30
C PRO A 577 -14.03 19.71 -31.75
N THR A 578 -14.94 20.61 -32.15
CA THR A 578 -16.30 20.27 -32.57
C THR A 578 -16.33 19.49 -33.89
N PHE A 579 -15.46 19.83 -34.85
CA PHE A 579 -15.36 19.11 -36.11
C PHE A 579 -14.67 17.76 -35.92
N ARG A 580 -13.54 17.77 -35.22
CA ARG A 580 -12.75 16.58 -34.89
C ARG A 580 -13.58 15.53 -34.15
N SER A 581 -14.41 15.91 -33.19
CA SER A 581 -15.22 14.96 -32.42
C SER A 581 -16.39 14.38 -33.22
N ARG A 582 -16.98 15.14 -34.15
CA ARG A 582 -18.11 14.69 -34.98
C ARG A 582 -17.67 13.81 -36.15
N ARG A 583 -16.50 14.08 -36.74
CA ARG A 583 -16.00 13.40 -37.95
C ARG A 583 -14.57 12.90 -37.77
N HIS A 584 -14.33 12.11 -36.73
CA HIS A 584 -12.99 11.65 -36.33
C HIS A 584 -12.21 10.95 -37.45
N ASN A 585 -12.79 9.94 -38.09
CA ASN A 585 -12.11 9.17 -39.15
C ASN A 585 -11.78 10.01 -40.39
N THR A 586 -12.62 11.00 -40.71
CA THR A 586 -12.36 11.94 -41.81
C THR A 586 -11.25 12.90 -41.44
N PHE A 587 -11.27 13.42 -40.21
CA PHE A 587 -10.17 14.23 -39.68
C PHE A 587 -8.84 13.48 -39.73
N GLU A 588 -8.75 12.23 -39.28
CA GLU A 588 -7.49 11.48 -39.29
C GLU A 588 -6.93 11.23 -40.70
N ARG A 589 -7.80 10.98 -41.68
CA ARG A 589 -7.40 10.83 -43.10
C ARG A 589 -6.88 12.14 -43.66
N LEU A 590 -7.65 13.22 -43.48
CA LEU A 590 -7.30 14.54 -43.99
C LEU A 590 -6.05 15.10 -43.32
N HIS A 591 -5.91 14.96 -42.00
CA HIS A 591 -4.72 15.38 -41.27
C HIS A 591 -3.46 14.65 -41.74
N ARG A 592 -3.54 13.34 -42.00
CA ARG A 592 -2.41 12.59 -42.57
C ARG A 592 -2.06 13.05 -43.97
N PHE A 593 -3.04 13.14 -44.87
CA PHE A 593 -2.81 13.57 -46.25
C PHE A 593 -2.20 14.98 -46.30
N LEU A 594 -2.85 15.96 -45.68
CA LEU A 594 -2.36 17.33 -45.65
C LEU A 594 -0.99 17.43 -44.95
N GLY A 595 -0.75 16.66 -43.90
CA GLY A 595 0.51 16.65 -43.16
C GLY A 595 1.68 16.11 -43.98
N TRP A 596 1.48 15.00 -44.72
CA TRP A 596 2.49 14.45 -45.62
C TRP A 596 2.80 15.41 -46.77
N THR A 597 1.76 15.96 -47.41
CA THR A 597 1.93 16.94 -48.49
C THR A 597 2.64 18.19 -48.00
N ALA A 598 2.27 18.73 -46.83
CA ALA A 598 2.95 19.87 -46.23
C ALA A 598 4.42 19.56 -45.90
N THR A 599 4.72 18.37 -45.38
CA THR A 599 6.10 17.96 -45.08
C THR A 599 6.97 17.91 -46.34
N ALA A 600 6.45 17.36 -47.44
CA ALA A 600 7.14 17.33 -48.72
C ALA A 600 7.37 18.75 -49.28
N LEU A 601 6.37 19.64 -49.18
CA LEU A 601 6.52 21.02 -49.62
C LEU A 601 7.49 21.82 -48.73
N VAL A 602 7.57 21.55 -47.43
CA VAL A 602 8.57 22.17 -46.54
C VAL A 602 10.00 21.76 -46.94
N TRP A 603 10.21 20.54 -47.43
CA TRP A 603 11.50 20.17 -48.05
C TRP A 603 11.82 21.04 -49.25
N CYS A 604 10.88 21.18 -50.18
CA CYS A 604 11.05 22.07 -51.34
C CYS A 604 11.33 23.51 -50.89
N GLN A 605 10.58 24.02 -49.91
CA GLN A 605 10.74 25.37 -49.39
C GLN A 605 12.12 25.60 -48.77
N VAL A 606 12.63 24.66 -47.96
CA VAL A 606 13.97 24.78 -47.34
C VAL A 606 15.05 24.77 -48.40
N VAL A 607 14.93 23.92 -49.43
CA VAL A 607 15.90 23.87 -50.54
C VAL A 607 15.87 25.17 -51.35
N LEU A 608 14.68 25.63 -51.74
CA LEU A 608 14.51 26.86 -52.52
C LEU A 608 14.98 28.10 -51.73
N LEU A 609 14.59 28.21 -50.46
CA LEU A 609 15.02 29.32 -49.61
C LEU A 609 16.53 29.30 -49.35
N THR A 610 17.14 28.13 -49.21
CA THR A 610 18.61 28.04 -49.09
C THR A 610 19.27 28.44 -50.41
N ASN A 611 18.67 28.10 -51.55
CA ASN A 611 19.18 28.49 -52.86
C ASN A 611 19.05 30.00 -53.12
N ASP A 612 17.97 30.62 -52.65
CA ASP A 612 17.72 32.06 -52.76
C ASP A 612 18.77 32.90 -51.98
N PHE A 613 19.27 32.37 -50.86
CA PHE A 613 20.17 33.09 -49.93
C PHE A 613 21.60 32.52 -49.86
N LYS A 614 21.98 31.57 -50.73
CA LYS A 614 23.36 31.07 -50.78
C LYS A 614 24.29 32.12 -51.39
N GLU A 615 25.57 32.08 -51.01
CA GLU A 615 26.59 32.90 -51.67
C GLU A 615 26.75 32.49 -53.15
N PRO A 616 27.06 33.43 -54.06
CA PRO A 616 27.14 33.15 -55.50
C PRO A 616 28.06 31.98 -55.87
N GLU A 617 29.23 31.90 -55.22
CA GLU A 617 30.26 30.87 -55.45
C GLU A 617 30.02 29.59 -54.65
N GLN A 618 29.04 29.57 -53.73
CA GLN A 618 28.75 28.43 -52.89
C GLN A 618 27.86 27.41 -53.62
N SER A 619 28.25 26.14 -53.58
CA SER A 619 27.39 25.05 -54.06
C SER A 619 26.17 24.88 -53.15
N LEU A 620 25.01 24.53 -53.74
CA LEU A 620 23.78 24.32 -52.98
C LEU A 620 23.94 23.23 -51.91
N GLY A 621 24.67 22.16 -52.20
CA GLY A 621 24.95 21.09 -51.24
C GLY A 621 25.71 21.57 -50.00
N LEU A 622 26.74 22.42 -50.18
CA LEU A 622 27.48 23.00 -49.07
C LEU A 622 26.60 23.97 -48.27
N ALA A 623 25.77 24.77 -48.93
CA ALA A 623 24.82 25.67 -48.26
C ALA A 623 23.80 24.90 -47.42
N LEU A 624 23.21 23.81 -47.96
CA LEU A 624 22.28 22.95 -47.25
C LEU A 624 22.93 22.27 -46.04
N SER A 625 24.17 21.77 -46.17
CA SER A 625 24.89 21.14 -45.07
C SER A 625 25.15 22.07 -43.88
N ARG A 626 25.20 23.39 -44.12
CA ARG A 626 25.35 24.41 -43.08
C ARG A 626 24.01 24.98 -42.59
N SER A 627 22.90 24.66 -43.25
CA SER A 627 21.56 25.15 -42.90
C SER A 627 20.99 24.39 -41.70
N PRO A 628 20.68 25.06 -40.57
CA PRO A 628 20.02 24.41 -39.45
C PRO A 628 18.65 23.84 -39.84
N ALA A 629 17.90 24.54 -40.69
CA ALA A 629 16.57 24.11 -41.14
C ALA A 629 16.63 22.76 -41.88
N PHE A 630 17.66 22.53 -42.70
CA PHE A 630 17.86 21.26 -43.41
C PHE A 630 18.03 20.08 -42.45
N TRP A 631 18.87 20.23 -41.42
CA TRP A 631 19.09 19.18 -40.42
C TRP A 631 17.89 18.96 -39.53
N LEU A 632 17.20 20.02 -39.09
CA LEU A 632 15.95 19.89 -38.33
C LEU A 632 14.89 19.13 -39.13
N LEU A 633 14.77 19.41 -40.43
CA LEU A 633 13.83 18.72 -41.31
C LEU A 633 14.24 17.27 -41.61
N SER A 634 15.54 16.99 -41.69
CA SER A 634 16.09 15.63 -41.80
C SER A 634 15.73 14.80 -40.57
N VAL A 635 15.94 15.35 -39.36
CA VAL A 635 15.56 14.70 -38.10
C VAL A 635 14.04 14.49 -38.02
N LEU A 636 13.24 15.51 -38.40
CA LEU A 636 11.79 15.41 -38.46
C LEU A 636 11.37 14.23 -39.34
N THR A 637 11.89 14.16 -40.56
CA THR A 637 11.54 13.14 -41.56
C THR A 637 11.99 11.75 -41.11
N GLY A 638 13.22 11.61 -40.62
CA GLY A 638 13.72 10.36 -40.05
C GLY A 638 12.85 9.85 -38.90
N SER A 639 12.35 10.76 -38.05
CA SER A 639 11.45 10.42 -36.95
C SER A 639 10.10 9.86 -37.42
N ILE A 640 9.57 10.34 -38.56
CA ILE A 640 8.33 9.83 -39.15
C ILE A 640 8.55 8.47 -39.81
N ILE A 641 9.71 8.25 -40.45
CA ILE A 641 10.05 7.00 -41.16
C ILE A 641 10.35 5.88 -40.16
N LEU A 642 11.01 6.17 -39.04
CA LEU A 642 11.51 5.17 -38.11
C LEU A 642 10.48 4.13 -37.64
N PRO A 643 9.22 4.48 -37.30
CA PRO A 643 8.19 3.50 -36.98
C PRO A 643 7.85 2.54 -38.12
N TRP A 644 7.96 2.98 -39.39
CA TRP A 644 7.67 2.17 -40.57
C TRP A 644 8.76 1.14 -40.87
N LEU A 645 10.02 1.43 -40.53
CA LEU A 645 11.11 0.45 -40.57
C LEU A 645 10.88 -0.74 -39.62
N ARG A 646 9.97 -0.57 -38.64
CA ARG A 646 9.56 -1.62 -37.70
C ARG A 646 8.11 -2.06 -37.91
N LEU A 647 7.55 -1.80 -39.09
CA LEU A 647 6.24 -2.32 -39.47
C LEU A 647 6.35 -3.83 -39.65
N ARG A 648 5.50 -4.57 -38.95
CA ARG A 648 5.48 -6.05 -38.98
C ARG A 648 4.07 -6.57 -38.97
N ARG A 649 3.85 -7.65 -39.70
CA ARG A 649 2.63 -8.46 -39.61
C ARG A 649 2.88 -9.56 -38.60
N VAL A 650 2.15 -9.54 -37.51
CA VAL A 650 2.39 -10.40 -36.34
C VAL A 650 1.25 -11.42 -36.24
N PRO A 651 1.53 -12.70 -35.95
CA PRO A 651 0.49 -13.66 -35.62
C PRO A 651 -0.24 -13.26 -34.33
N VAL A 652 -1.55 -13.45 -34.31
CA VAL A 652 -2.43 -13.08 -33.21
C VAL A 652 -3.27 -14.28 -32.83
N ARG A 653 -3.17 -14.68 -31.56
CA ARG A 653 -4.09 -15.66 -30.98
C ARG A 653 -5.29 -14.91 -30.41
N SER A 654 -6.47 -15.22 -30.91
CA SER A 654 -7.70 -14.50 -30.57
C SER A 654 -8.61 -15.36 -29.70
N VAL A 655 -9.16 -14.79 -28.63
CA VAL A 655 -10.11 -15.42 -27.72
C VAL A 655 -11.32 -14.51 -27.59
N VAL A 656 -12.45 -14.91 -28.15
CA VAL A 656 -13.71 -14.17 -28.02
C VAL A 656 -14.22 -14.36 -26.59
N LEU A 657 -14.38 -13.25 -25.87
CA LEU A 657 -14.85 -13.27 -24.48
C LEU A 657 -16.38 -13.20 -24.42
N SER A 658 -16.99 -12.42 -25.32
CA SER A 658 -18.43 -12.21 -25.45
C SER A 658 -18.75 -11.54 -26.79
N ASP A 659 -20.04 -11.32 -27.08
CA ASP A 659 -20.49 -10.49 -28.22
C ASP A 659 -20.01 -9.02 -28.14
N HIS A 660 -19.41 -8.64 -27.01
CA HIS A 660 -18.98 -7.27 -26.73
C HIS A 660 -17.46 -7.11 -26.61
N ALA A 661 -16.69 -8.21 -26.47
CA ALA A 661 -15.25 -8.13 -26.29
C ALA A 661 -14.49 -9.35 -26.84
N VAL A 662 -13.30 -9.09 -27.39
CA VAL A 662 -12.32 -10.10 -27.79
C VAL A 662 -10.97 -9.78 -27.15
N ARG A 663 -10.24 -10.83 -26.74
CA ARG A 663 -8.87 -10.72 -26.22
C ARG A 663 -7.89 -11.23 -27.28
N LEU A 664 -6.94 -10.37 -27.65
CA LEU A 664 -5.94 -10.64 -28.69
C LEU A 664 -4.57 -10.80 -28.04
N TYR A 665 -3.87 -11.92 -28.26
CA TYR A 665 -2.55 -12.22 -27.68
C TYR A 665 -1.44 -12.08 -28.72
N PHE A 666 -0.31 -11.52 -28.30
CA PHE A 666 0.86 -11.20 -29.11
C PHE A 666 2.15 -11.64 -28.40
N ASP A 667 2.95 -12.48 -29.06
CA ASP A 667 4.10 -13.14 -28.42
C ASP A 667 5.46 -12.76 -29.06
N TYR A 668 5.65 -11.47 -29.40
CA TYR A 668 6.85 -11.00 -30.10
C TYR A 668 7.67 -9.93 -29.36
N VAL A 669 7.11 -9.33 -28.31
CA VAL A 669 7.80 -8.32 -27.48
C VAL A 669 7.21 -8.30 -26.08
N THR A 670 8.06 -8.09 -25.08
CA THR A 670 7.62 -7.91 -23.70
C THR A 670 7.34 -6.43 -23.43
N THR A 671 6.14 -6.12 -22.95
CA THR A 671 5.75 -4.73 -22.65
C THR A 671 5.87 -4.43 -21.16
N LYS A 672 5.84 -3.14 -20.80
CA LYS A 672 5.90 -2.68 -19.41
C LYS A 672 4.51 -2.18 -18.98
N PRO A 673 4.18 -2.22 -17.67
CA PRO A 673 2.94 -1.66 -17.17
C PRO A 673 2.73 -0.21 -17.60
N GLY A 674 1.56 0.05 -18.17
CA GLY A 674 1.21 1.35 -18.75
C GLY A 674 1.59 1.50 -20.23
N HIS A 675 2.13 0.49 -20.91
CA HIS A 675 2.34 0.54 -22.36
C HIS A 675 1.03 0.43 -23.15
N PHE A 676 1.03 1.02 -24.34
CA PHE A 676 0.06 0.79 -25.40
C PHE A 676 0.77 0.50 -26.72
N THR A 677 0.06 -0.10 -27.66
CA THR A 677 0.53 -0.39 -29.01
C THR A 677 -0.50 0.07 -30.03
N ARG A 678 -0.08 0.25 -31.29
CA ARG A 678 -0.99 0.54 -32.41
C ARG A 678 -1.06 -0.65 -33.35
N ILE A 679 -2.28 -1.09 -33.61
CA ILE A 679 -2.58 -2.22 -34.50
C ILE A 679 -3.41 -1.77 -35.69
N SER A 680 -3.32 -2.53 -36.79
CA SER A 680 -4.05 -2.24 -38.02
C SER A 680 -4.32 -3.50 -38.84
N ASP A 681 -5.47 -3.53 -39.53
CA ASP A 681 -5.74 -4.45 -40.63
C ASP A 681 -5.07 -3.95 -41.92
N ASN A 682 -5.15 -2.64 -42.17
CA ASN A 682 -4.61 -1.97 -43.35
C ASN A 682 -3.69 -0.80 -42.92
N PRO A 683 -2.36 -1.02 -42.89
CA PRO A 683 -1.40 -0.08 -42.29
C PRO A 683 -1.32 1.28 -43.02
N LEU A 684 -1.79 1.36 -44.27
CA LEU A 684 -1.84 2.61 -45.02
C LEU A 684 -3.10 3.44 -44.71
N MET A 685 -4.17 2.81 -44.22
CA MET A 685 -5.50 3.44 -44.11
C MET A 685 -5.89 3.76 -42.67
N GLU A 686 -5.64 2.87 -41.71
CA GLU A 686 -6.13 3.02 -40.34
C GLU A 686 -5.14 2.53 -39.29
N TRP A 687 -5.19 3.07 -38.08
CA TRP A 687 -4.38 2.65 -36.94
C TRP A 687 -5.18 2.81 -35.65
N HIS A 688 -5.24 1.75 -34.84
CA HIS A 688 -6.01 1.73 -33.60
C HIS A 688 -5.09 1.48 -32.41
N GLY A 689 -5.15 2.35 -31.39
CA GLY A 689 -4.32 2.25 -30.20
C GLY A 689 -5.00 1.47 -29.08
N PHE A 690 -4.30 0.48 -28.51
CA PHE A 690 -4.80 -0.31 -27.38
C PHE A 690 -3.72 -0.48 -26.32
N ALA A 691 -4.11 -0.40 -25.05
CA ALA A 691 -3.19 -0.66 -23.94
C ALA A 691 -2.83 -2.15 -23.86
N THR A 692 -1.55 -2.41 -23.62
CA THR A 692 -0.99 -3.76 -23.57
C THR A 692 -1.17 -4.33 -22.17
N ILE A 693 -1.74 -5.52 -22.07
CA ILE A 693 -1.89 -6.32 -20.85
C ILE A 693 -0.77 -7.36 -20.82
N ASN A 694 0.31 -7.05 -20.11
CA ASN A 694 1.41 -7.98 -19.89
C ASN A 694 1.23 -8.74 -18.56
N GLU A 695 1.55 -10.03 -18.56
CA GLU A 695 1.59 -10.84 -17.36
C GLU A 695 3.02 -10.81 -16.78
N PRO A 696 3.20 -10.58 -15.47
CA PRO A 696 4.53 -10.60 -14.86
C PRO A 696 5.25 -11.93 -15.14
N GLY A 697 6.51 -11.86 -15.59
CA GLY A 697 7.34 -13.03 -15.85
C GLY A 697 7.10 -13.74 -17.19
N LYS A 698 6.11 -13.31 -18.00
CA LYS A 698 5.86 -13.87 -19.34
C LYS A 698 6.26 -12.92 -20.45
N SER A 699 6.81 -13.46 -21.53
CA SER A 699 7.01 -12.72 -22.78
C SER A 699 5.69 -12.50 -23.49
N GLY A 700 5.57 -11.39 -24.22
CA GLY A 700 4.35 -11.05 -24.94
C GLY A 700 3.39 -10.14 -24.15
N TYR A 701 2.23 -9.90 -24.74
CA TYR A 701 1.16 -9.13 -24.15
C TYR A 701 -0.19 -9.49 -24.79
N SER A 702 -1.27 -9.11 -24.14
CA SER A 702 -2.62 -9.22 -24.69
C SER A 702 -3.31 -7.86 -24.76
N LEU A 703 -4.34 -7.74 -25.60
CA LEU A 703 -5.18 -6.55 -25.74
C LEU A 703 -6.63 -6.94 -25.53
N VAL A 704 -7.41 -6.08 -24.87
CA VAL A 704 -8.87 -6.23 -24.80
C VAL A 704 -9.48 -5.24 -25.77
N VAL A 705 -10.14 -5.77 -26.80
CA VAL A 705 -10.86 -4.98 -27.81
C VAL A 705 -12.35 -5.10 -27.53
N SER A 706 -12.98 -3.98 -27.16
CA SER A 706 -14.43 -3.91 -26.92
C SER A 706 -15.17 -3.27 -28.09
N LYS A 707 -16.42 -3.68 -28.28
CA LYS A 707 -17.32 -3.14 -29.31
C LYS A 707 -17.56 -1.64 -29.10
N ALA A 708 -16.92 -0.82 -29.93
CA ALA A 708 -17.02 0.65 -29.89
C ALA A 708 -17.30 1.28 -31.28
N GLY A 709 -17.06 0.54 -32.36
CA GLY A 709 -17.30 0.94 -33.74
C GLY A 709 -17.03 -0.20 -34.71
N ASP A 710 -17.22 0.07 -36.00
CA ASP A 710 -17.22 -0.94 -37.08
C ASP A 710 -15.97 -1.82 -37.07
N TRP A 711 -14.78 -1.21 -36.95
CA TRP A 711 -13.52 -1.93 -36.90
C TRP A 711 -13.46 -2.89 -35.71
N THR A 712 -13.75 -2.41 -34.49
CA THR A 712 -13.73 -3.24 -33.28
C THR A 712 -14.79 -4.34 -33.30
N ALA A 713 -15.97 -4.06 -33.88
CA ALA A 713 -17.03 -5.05 -34.03
C ALA A 713 -16.60 -6.17 -34.99
N LYS A 714 -15.94 -5.81 -36.10
CA LYS A 714 -15.35 -6.77 -37.03
C LYS A 714 -14.34 -7.69 -36.33
N GLN A 715 -13.45 -7.15 -35.50
CA GLN A 715 -12.47 -7.98 -34.77
C GLN A 715 -13.12 -8.95 -33.76
N ILE A 716 -14.33 -8.66 -33.28
CA ILE A 716 -15.07 -9.54 -32.37
C ILE A 716 -15.79 -10.64 -33.16
N HIS A 717 -16.51 -10.27 -34.22
CA HIS A 717 -17.31 -11.21 -35.02
C HIS A 717 -16.45 -12.09 -35.95
N ASN A 718 -15.32 -11.57 -36.42
CA ASN A 718 -14.37 -12.30 -37.25
C ASN A 718 -12.94 -12.06 -36.73
N PRO A 719 -12.52 -12.79 -35.68
CA PRO A 719 -11.26 -12.53 -35.00
C PRO A 719 -10.05 -12.73 -35.91
N PRO A 720 -9.08 -11.81 -35.91
CA PRO A 720 -7.94 -11.87 -36.81
C PRO A 720 -6.96 -12.95 -36.36
N THR A 721 -6.27 -13.55 -37.32
CA THR A 721 -5.10 -14.41 -37.06
C THR A 721 -3.79 -13.65 -37.21
N HIS A 722 -3.80 -12.50 -37.88
CA HIS A 722 -2.64 -11.67 -38.11
C HIS A 722 -3.02 -10.19 -38.09
N LEU A 723 -2.21 -9.35 -37.46
CA LEU A 723 -2.39 -7.90 -37.45
C LEU A 723 -1.07 -7.18 -37.71
N TRP A 724 -1.15 -5.99 -38.30
CA TRP A 724 0.00 -5.12 -38.45
C TRP A 724 0.25 -4.35 -37.16
N VAL A 725 1.50 -4.34 -36.72
CA VAL A 725 1.98 -3.50 -35.61
C VAL A 725 3.06 -2.57 -36.14
N ARG A 726 3.00 -1.29 -35.76
CA ARG A 726 4.00 -0.28 -36.11
C ARG A 726 4.75 0.21 -34.88
N GLY A 727 6.06 0.42 -35.05
CA GLY A 727 6.90 1.05 -34.03
C GLY A 727 7.15 0.17 -32.82
N VAL A 728 7.28 0.81 -31.66
CA VAL A 728 7.53 0.16 -30.37
C VAL A 728 6.39 0.43 -29.41
N PRO A 729 6.13 -0.48 -28.45
CA PRO A 729 5.20 -0.19 -27.35
C PRO A 729 5.58 1.12 -26.65
N ALA A 730 4.59 2.01 -26.50
CA ALA A 730 4.79 3.36 -25.96
C ALA A 730 4.08 3.53 -24.61
N TYR A 731 4.64 4.32 -23.69
CA TYR A 731 3.98 4.62 -22.42
C TYR A 731 2.70 5.45 -22.63
N GLY A 732 1.64 5.02 -21.96
CA GLY A 732 0.38 5.73 -21.81
C GLY A 732 0.21 6.31 -20.39
N VAL A 733 -0.97 6.89 -20.15
CA VAL A 733 -1.29 7.65 -18.93
C VAL A 733 -0.94 6.89 -17.65
N LEU A 734 -1.24 5.59 -17.57
CA LEU A 734 -1.07 4.83 -16.34
C LEU A 734 0.37 4.52 -15.96
N ARG A 735 1.36 4.88 -16.79
CA ARG A 735 2.76 4.87 -16.37
C ARG A 735 3.00 5.76 -15.13
N ILE A 736 2.22 6.83 -14.99
CA ILE A 736 2.31 7.75 -13.84
C ILE A 736 1.90 7.11 -12.51
N ALA A 737 1.26 5.93 -12.52
CA ALA A 737 0.87 5.23 -11.29
C ALA A 737 2.06 5.04 -10.33
N SER A 738 3.24 4.76 -10.89
CA SER A 738 4.50 4.58 -10.15
C SER A 738 4.98 5.84 -9.40
N LEU A 739 4.47 7.03 -9.75
CA LEU A 739 4.79 8.27 -9.04
C LEU A 739 4.10 8.39 -7.68
N PHE A 740 3.16 7.50 -7.36
CA PHE A 740 2.33 7.60 -6.17
C PHE A 740 2.48 6.37 -5.30
N ARG A 741 2.40 6.56 -3.97
CA ARG A 741 2.50 5.48 -2.99
C ARG A 741 1.21 4.68 -2.89
N ARG A 742 0.07 5.34 -3.09
CA ARG A 742 -1.28 4.73 -3.04
C ARG A 742 -2.18 5.43 -4.05
N ILE A 743 -2.90 4.66 -4.86
CA ILE A 743 -3.81 5.24 -5.88
C ILE A 743 -5.20 4.61 -5.83
N VAL A 744 -6.20 5.39 -6.24
CA VAL A 744 -7.50 4.85 -6.66
C VAL A 744 -7.51 4.75 -8.17
N LEU A 745 -7.79 3.56 -8.70
CA LEU A 745 -8.05 3.35 -10.12
C LEU A 745 -9.55 3.34 -10.36
N VAL A 746 -10.00 4.15 -11.31
CA VAL A 746 -11.39 4.16 -11.77
C VAL A 746 -11.43 3.68 -13.21
N ALA A 747 -12.01 2.51 -13.45
CA ALA A 747 -12.17 1.91 -14.76
C ALA A 747 -13.65 1.78 -15.13
N THR A 748 -14.00 2.05 -16.39
CA THR A 748 -15.35 1.77 -16.89
C THR A 748 -15.33 0.91 -18.13
N GLY A 749 -16.08 -0.19 -18.14
CA GLY A 749 -16.07 -1.16 -19.25
C GLY A 749 -14.64 -1.60 -19.58
N SER A 750 -14.27 -1.49 -20.87
CA SER A 750 -12.93 -1.86 -21.38
C SER A 750 -11.80 -0.94 -20.92
N GLY A 751 -12.11 0.14 -20.20
CA GLY A 751 -11.12 0.93 -19.47
C GLY A 751 -10.32 0.11 -18.45
N ILE A 752 -10.76 -1.12 -18.15
CA ILE A 752 -9.99 -2.08 -17.36
C ILE A 752 -8.69 -2.54 -18.05
N GLY A 753 -8.65 -2.60 -19.38
CA GLY A 753 -7.48 -3.09 -20.12
C GLY A 753 -6.21 -2.30 -19.80
N PRO A 754 -6.23 -0.95 -19.90
CA PRO A 754 -5.12 -0.12 -19.46
C PRO A 754 -4.76 -0.27 -17.97
N CYS A 755 -5.75 -0.52 -17.11
CA CYS A 755 -5.56 -0.68 -15.66
C CYS A 755 -4.92 -2.03 -15.29
N ALA A 756 -5.26 -3.09 -16.01
CA ALA A 756 -4.85 -4.46 -15.70
C ALA A 756 -3.33 -4.64 -15.52
N PRO A 757 -2.44 -4.12 -16.39
CA PRO A 757 -0.99 -4.18 -16.17
C PRO A 757 -0.52 -3.61 -14.84
N VAL A 758 -1.13 -2.51 -14.40
CA VAL A 758 -0.76 -1.84 -13.14
C VAL A 758 -1.27 -2.64 -11.95
N ILE A 759 -2.48 -3.21 -12.07
CA ILE A 759 -3.10 -4.09 -11.08
C ILE A 759 -2.29 -5.39 -10.92
N LEU A 760 -2.06 -6.10 -12.03
CA LEU A 760 -1.37 -7.38 -12.05
C LEU A 760 0.11 -7.28 -11.65
N ALA A 761 0.77 -6.14 -11.94
CA ALA A 761 2.15 -5.94 -11.53
C ALA A 761 2.33 -5.76 -10.01
N LYS A 762 1.26 -5.44 -9.26
CA LYS A 762 1.25 -5.27 -7.80
C LYS A 762 2.35 -4.34 -7.23
N LYS A 763 2.87 -3.42 -8.05
CA LYS A 763 3.96 -2.51 -7.66
C LYS A 763 3.51 -1.30 -6.85
N VAL A 764 2.24 -0.94 -6.92
CA VAL A 764 1.65 0.21 -6.24
C VAL A 764 0.37 -0.24 -5.55
N PRO A 765 0.25 -0.07 -4.22
CA PRO A 765 -1.01 -0.30 -3.51
C PRO A 765 -2.14 0.50 -4.15
N LEU A 766 -3.22 -0.18 -4.53
CA LEU A 766 -4.35 0.45 -5.19
C LEU A 766 -5.70 -0.09 -4.73
N CYS A 767 -6.72 0.75 -4.88
CA CYS A 767 -8.12 0.38 -4.79
C CYS A 767 -8.76 0.59 -6.16
N LEU A 768 -9.49 -0.41 -6.66
CA LEU A 768 -10.15 -0.37 -7.96
C LEU A 768 -11.64 -0.07 -7.80
N LEU A 769 -12.14 0.89 -8.56
CA LEU A 769 -13.55 1.04 -8.88
C LEU A 769 -13.75 0.64 -10.33
N TRP A 770 -14.46 -0.46 -10.59
CA TRP A 770 -14.74 -0.93 -11.93
C TRP A 770 -16.24 -0.97 -12.20
N THR A 771 -16.69 -0.14 -13.13
CA THR A 771 -18.11 -0.05 -13.49
C THR A 771 -18.35 -0.61 -14.90
N SER A 772 -19.24 -1.59 -15.04
CA SER A 772 -19.66 -2.12 -16.35
C SER A 772 -21.06 -2.73 -16.23
N PRO A 773 -21.86 -2.79 -17.31
CA PRO A 773 -22.94 -3.77 -17.39
C PRO A 773 -22.32 -5.16 -17.24
N ASP A 774 -22.75 -5.96 -16.26
CA ASP A 774 -22.34 -7.36 -16.02
C ASP A 774 -20.89 -7.67 -16.42
N VAL A 775 -19.98 -7.40 -15.48
CA VAL A 775 -18.53 -7.47 -15.68
C VAL A 775 -18.09 -8.86 -16.15
N ARG A 776 -18.63 -9.93 -15.56
CA ARG A 776 -18.25 -11.32 -15.88
C ARG A 776 -18.75 -11.72 -17.25
N LYS A 777 -20.01 -11.44 -17.57
CA LYS A 777 -20.55 -11.72 -18.91
C LYS A 777 -19.83 -10.96 -20.02
N THR A 778 -19.33 -9.77 -19.72
CA THR A 778 -18.66 -8.93 -20.72
C THR A 778 -17.20 -9.34 -20.95
N PHE A 779 -16.45 -9.62 -19.88
CA PHE A 779 -14.99 -9.78 -19.94
C PHE A 779 -14.49 -11.20 -19.63
N GLY A 780 -15.38 -12.13 -19.30
CA GLY A 780 -15.07 -13.51 -18.97
C GLY A 780 -14.49 -13.70 -17.56
N ASP A 781 -14.75 -14.85 -16.95
CA ASP A 781 -14.38 -15.13 -15.57
C ASP A 781 -12.87 -15.04 -15.34
N HIS A 782 -12.07 -15.67 -16.20
CA HIS A 782 -10.61 -15.70 -16.04
C HIS A 782 -9.97 -14.32 -15.93
N LEU A 783 -10.40 -13.33 -16.73
CA LEU A 783 -9.82 -11.98 -16.63
C LEU A 783 -10.30 -11.28 -15.35
N VAL A 784 -11.58 -11.42 -15.01
CA VAL A 784 -12.17 -10.82 -13.83
C VAL A 784 -11.53 -11.38 -12.56
N ASP A 785 -11.38 -12.69 -12.47
CA ASP A 785 -10.78 -13.38 -11.33
C ASP A 785 -9.32 -12.95 -11.14
N SER A 786 -8.52 -12.91 -12.22
CA SER A 786 -7.13 -12.43 -12.14
C SER A 786 -7.01 -10.99 -11.63
N ILE A 787 -8.00 -10.13 -11.94
CA ILE A 787 -8.04 -8.75 -11.47
C ILE A 787 -8.49 -8.67 -10.02
N LEU A 788 -9.50 -9.45 -9.61
CA LEU A 788 -10.00 -9.47 -8.23
C LEU A 788 -9.00 -10.11 -7.26
N GLU A 789 -8.29 -11.15 -7.68
CA GLU A 789 -7.18 -11.73 -6.94
C GLU A 789 -6.03 -10.72 -6.75
N ALA A 790 -5.79 -9.88 -7.76
CA ALA A 790 -4.77 -8.85 -7.68
C ALA A 790 -5.23 -7.59 -6.93
N ALA A 791 -6.54 -7.33 -6.87
CA ALA A 791 -7.17 -6.21 -6.18
C ALA A 791 -8.40 -6.68 -5.38
N PRO A 792 -8.23 -7.37 -4.24
CA PRO A 792 -9.34 -7.97 -3.49
C PRO A 792 -10.32 -6.95 -2.89
N LYS A 793 -9.90 -5.69 -2.77
CA LYS A 793 -10.74 -4.55 -2.34
C LYS A 793 -11.38 -3.81 -3.52
N ALA A 794 -11.46 -4.44 -4.69
CA ALA A 794 -12.11 -3.85 -5.86
C ALA A 794 -13.61 -3.71 -5.63
N VAL A 795 -14.14 -2.54 -5.95
CA VAL A 795 -15.57 -2.26 -5.99
C VAL A 795 -16.04 -2.46 -7.43
N LEU A 796 -16.79 -3.55 -7.66
CA LEU A 796 -17.50 -3.78 -8.91
C LEU A 796 -18.89 -3.15 -8.83
N HIS A 797 -19.21 -2.27 -9.77
CA HIS A 797 -20.52 -1.61 -9.85
C HIS A 797 -21.23 -2.00 -11.14
N ASP A 798 -22.36 -2.71 -11.03
CA ASP A 798 -23.14 -3.10 -12.19
C ASP A 798 -24.12 -1.99 -12.57
N THR A 799 -23.87 -1.36 -13.72
CA THR A 799 -24.72 -0.24 -14.17
C THR A 799 -26.13 -0.65 -14.63
N ARG A 800 -26.38 -1.93 -14.92
CA ARG A 800 -27.72 -2.44 -15.26
C ARG A 800 -28.52 -2.79 -14.01
N ARG A 801 -27.89 -3.42 -13.02
CA ARG A 801 -28.56 -3.81 -11.77
C ARG A 801 -28.68 -2.65 -10.78
N ASP A 802 -27.60 -1.89 -10.58
CA ASP A 802 -27.46 -0.94 -9.47
C ASP A 802 -27.63 0.54 -9.92
N GLY A 803 -27.97 0.77 -11.20
CA GLY A 803 -28.10 2.10 -11.79
C GLY A 803 -26.76 2.84 -11.99
N LYS A 804 -26.82 4.10 -12.43
CA LYS A 804 -25.62 4.93 -12.66
C LYS A 804 -25.18 5.59 -11.34
N PRO A 805 -24.01 5.26 -10.79
CA PRO A 805 -23.58 5.82 -9.50
C PRO A 805 -23.11 7.28 -9.66
N ASP A 806 -23.14 8.07 -8.58
CA ASP A 806 -22.37 9.30 -8.55
C ASP A 806 -20.87 8.97 -8.45
N MET A 807 -20.25 8.90 -9.62
CA MET A 807 -18.84 8.59 -9.75
C MET A 807 -17.93 9.56 -8.99
N ILE A 808 -18.31 10.81 -8.76
CA ILE A 808 -17.46 11.74 -7.99
C ILE A 808 -17.52 11.36 -6.51
N GLN A 809 -18.71 11.15 -5.97
CA GLN A 809 -18.89 10.78 -4.57
C GLN A 809 -18.24 9.44 -4.26
N LEU A 810 -18.46 8.43 -5.09
CA LEU A 810 -17.88 7.10 -4.91
C LEU A 810 -16.36 7.13 -5.00
N THR A 811 -15.81 7.83 -6.00
CA THR A 811 -14.36 8.00 -6.14
C THR A 811 -13.75 8.76 -4.95
N TYR A 812 -14.43 9.78 -4.44
CA TYR A 812 -13.99 10.54 -3.26
C TYR A 812 -13.99 9.68 -2.00
N ARG A 813 -15.05 8.88 -1.80
CA ARG A 813 -15.16 7.93 -0.69
C ARG A 813 -13.99 6.94 -0.71
N LEU A 814 -13.75 6.30 -1.85
CA LEU A 814 -12.62 5.37 -2.01
C LEU A 814 -11.26 6.07 -1.82
N TYR A 815 -11.11 7.30 -2.30
CA TYR A 815 -9.91 8.09 -2.09
C TYR A 815 -9.62 8.32 -0.59
N LYS A 816 -10.66 8.62 0.19
CA LYS A 816 -10.57 8.83 1.64
C LYS A 816 -10.34 7.52 2.41
N GLU A 817 -11.19 6.52 2.19
CA GLU A 817 -11.10 5.22 2.87
C GLU A 817 -9.78 4.51 2.56
N PHE A 818 -9.29 4.61 1.33
CA PHE A 818 -8.01 4.04 0.93
C PHE A 818 -6.81 4.96 1.22
N ASN A 819 -7.01 6.16 1.77
CA ASN A 819 -5.96 7.15 1.99
C ASN A 819 -5.01 7.30 0.78
N ALA A 820 -5.61 7.49 -0.40
CA ALA A 820 -4.86 7.56 -1.65
C ALA A 820 -4.17 8.92 -1.83
N GLU A 821 -3.05 8.95 -2.56
CA GLU A 821 -2.39 10.20 -2.94
C GLU A 821 -2.93 10.76 -4.27
N ALA A 822 -3.46 9.88 -5.12
CA ALA A 822 -3.99 10.26 -6.42
C ALA A 822 -5.10 9.33 -6.90
N VAL A 823 -5.88 9.83 -7.85
CA VAL A 823 -6.90 9.08 -8.59
C VAL A 823 -6.49 8.98 -10.05
N CYS A 824 -6.47 7.79 -10.62
CA CYS A 824 -6.27 7.59 -12.06
C CYS A 824 -7.55 7.03 -12.69
N VAL A 825 -8.04 7.69 -13.72
CA VAL A 825 -9.35 7.42 -14.34
C VAL A 825 -9.17 6.99 -15.79
N ILE A 826 -9.67 5.81 -16.13
CA ILE A 826 -9.74 5.28 -17.49
C ILE A 826 -11.20 4.99 -17.82
N SER A 827 -11.81 5.96 -18.50
CA SER A 827 -13.22 5.92 -18.90
C SER A 827 -13.44 6.70 -20.19
N ASN A 828 -14.69 6.72 -20.68
CA ASN A 828 -15.08 7.60 -21.78
C ASN A 828 -14.77 9.07 -21.47
N GLN A 829 -14.59 9.89 -22.51
CA GLN A 829 -14.17 11.28 -22.38
C GLN A 829 -15.05 12.10 -21.43
N LYS A 830 -16.38 11.97 -21.50
CA LYS A 830 -17.32 12.74 -20.69
C LYS A 830 -17.16 12.42 -19.21
N LEU A 831 -17.07 11.14 -18.86
CA LEU A 831 -16.97 10.68 -17.48
C LEU A 831 -15.58 10.93 -16.89
N THR A 832 -14.52 10.69 -17.67
CA THR A 832 -13.14 11.02 -17.28
C THR A 832 -13.03 12.51 -16.94
N ARG A 833 -13.57 13.41 -17.79
CA ARG A 833 -13.59 14.86 -17.50
C ARG A 833 -14.37 15.17 -16.22
N LYS A 834 -15.55 14.57 -16.04
CA LYS A 834 -16.40 14.77 -14.85
C LYS A 834 -15.66 14.41 -13.56
N ILE A 835 -15.03 13.24 -13.50
CA ILE A 835 -14.32 12.76 -12.30
C ILE A 835 -13.05 13.59 -12.07
N VAL A 836 -12.20 13.76 -13.08
CA VAL A 836 -10.95 14.51 -12.94
C VAL A 836 -11.21 15.95 -12.49
N TYR A 837 -12.19 16.63 -13.09
CA TYR A 837 -12.58 17.97 -12.66
C TYR A 837 -13.20 17.97 -11.26
N GLY A 838 -14.06 16.99 -10.96
CA GLY A 838 -14.68 16.80 -9.65
C GLY A 838 -13.64 16.68 -8.53
N MET A 839 -12.60 15.90 -8.74
CA MET A 839 -11.51 15.69 -7.78
C MET A 839 -10.53 16.87 -7.73
N LYS A 840 -10.03 17.36 -8.89
CA LYS A 840 -9.08 18.49 -8.96
C LYS A 840 -9.65 19.81 -8.43
N SER A 841 -10.96 20.04 -8.55
CA SER A 841 -11.62 21.23 -7.97
C SER A 841 -11.66 21.20 -6.44
N ARG A 842 -11.35 20.05 -5.83
CA ARG A 842 -11.32 19.80 -4.38
C ARG A 842 -9.91 19.55 -3.86
N GLY A 843 -8.89 19.95 -4.63
CA GLY A 843 -7.48 19.81 -4.24
C GLY A 843 -6.91 18.39 -4.40
N ILE A 844 -7.70 17.43 -4.87
CA ILE A 844 -7.27 16.03 -4.99
C ILE A 844 -6.56 15.82 -6.33
N PRO A 845 -5.34 15.26 -6.34
CA PRO A 845 -4.67 14.87 -7.58
C PRO A 845 -5.47 13.81 -8.32
N ALA A 846 -5.96 14.14 -9.51
CA ALA A 846 -6.67 13.21 -10.36
C ALA A 846 -6.20 13.31 -11.80
N PHE A 847 -5.98 12.17 -12.42
CA PHE A 847 -5.41 12.05 -13.75
C PHE A 847 -6.32 11.13 -14.57
N GLY A 848 -6.45 11.42 -15.86
CA GLY A 848 -7.28 10.59 -16.69
C GLY A 848 -6.87 10.66 -18.14
N ALA A 849 -6.83 9.50 -18.77
CA ALA A 849 -6.64 9.40 -20.20
C ALA A 849 -7.94 9.87 -20.86
N ILE A 850 -7.98 11.14 -21.28
CA ILE A 850 -8.90 11.51 -22.33
C ILE A 850 -8.24 10.96 -23.59
N TRP A 851 -8.54 9.69 -23.92
CA TRP A 851 -8.18 9.11 -25.21
C TRP A 851 -8.85 9.96 -26.29
N ASP A 852 -8.10 10.93 -26.77
CA ASP A 852 -8.42 11.78 -27.90
C ASP A 852 -7.20 11.57 -28.81
N SER A 853 -7.35 10.65 -29.77
CA SER A 853 -6.31 10.20 -30.71
C SER A 853 -5.53 11.35 -31.30
#